data_AF-V5GR47-F1
#
_entry.id   AF-V5GR47-F1
#
_cell.length_a   1.000
_cell.length_b   1.000
_cell.length_c   1.000
_cell.angle_alpha   90.00
_cell.angle_beta   90.00
_cell.angle_gamma   90.00
#
_symmetry.space_group_name_H-M   'P 1'
#
loop_
_entity.id
_entity.type
_entity.pdbx_description
1 polymer ?
#
loop_
_entity_poly.entity_id
_entity_poly.type
_entity_poly.pdbx_seq_one_letter_code
_entity_poly.pdbx_strand_id
1 'polypeptide(L)'
;MSLYERNITSVLAQFPSQQIASVIDTHAASMHKRTERDAFFLATEGIVQLVQRYRNGIRGRMKHAVQEMLRQYYEVESQFLHGSYDKCVSLLREKHKDDMAAVTATIFSHSQVSKKNLLVTMLIDHLWGNEPGLTDELTNCLTELTSLNRSEHSRVALRARQVLIAAHQPAYELRHNQMESIFLSAVDMYGHEFHPENLQKLIVSETSIFDILHDFFYHTNRAVCNAALEVYVRRAYTSYDISCLQHLELSGEVPLVHFIFMLPPSHPNRLVKLNSGLEGIDSVVEQPKVVDTFHRTGCMAAFESFQQFEQYSDEIFDLIEDFSSPASISARDLNAVESGSESRGNSTSINVSLSLEARRPSQDEFVIQEPIHILHVGLKNNSDKDDSTMSKIFGNFCARFREELMARKVRRITFTVFKHKQFPKFFTYRARDGFLEDKIHRHLEPACAFQLEINRMRSYNLEALPTSNQKMHLYLGKAKVAGGKEVTDYRFFIRSLIRHSDLITKEASFEYLQNEGERVLLEAMDELEIAFSHPHSKRTDCNHIFLNFIPTVIMDPAKIEEAVTSMVMRYGPRLWKLRVLQAEIKVVIRSSPGTNTQTIRLCLANDSGYYLDINMYTEVVDPETGIINFQAYGNKQGPLHGLPIYTPYIPKDYLQQKRFQAQSVGTTYVYDYLDMFRQMTDQHWKQYSQERLSEAIRVPDKFMDFVELILDPETESRLMEQKRVPGENNVGMVAWRLTLFTPEYPDGRDIIVIANDITYLIGSFGPREDKVFSMASEIARKLRIPRIYLAANSGARIGLAEEVKALFRIAWEDNKEPDRGFRYLYLTPEDYAKVSAQNSVRAVLIEDEGESRYKLTDIIGKDDGLGV
;
A
#
# COMPACT_ATOMS: atom_id res chain seq x y z
N MET A 1 53.79 -14.32 -20.86
CA MET A 1 53.79 -13.22 -19.87
C MET A 1 54.45 -11.96 -20.40
N SER A 2 55.67 -12.00 -20.95
CA SER A 2 56.34 -10.81 -21.54
C SER A 2 55.53 -10.09 -22.64
N LEU A 3 54.81 -10.84 -23.47
CA LEU A 3 53.88 -10.28 -24.48
C LEU A 3 52.66 -9.57 -23.84
N TYR A 4 52.16 -10.10 -22.73
CA TYR A 4 51.05 -9.49 -21.99
C TYR A 4 51.50 -8.19 -21.29
N GLU A 5 52.70 -8.20 -20.71
CA GLU A 5 53.34 -7.02 -20.10
C GLU A 5 53.54 -5.88 -21.11
N ARG A 6 54.04 -6.20 -22.32
CA ARG A 6 54.23 -5.19 -23.39
C ARG A 6 52.93 -4.56 -23.88
N ASN A 7 51.81 -5.29 -23.79
CA ASN A 7 50.52 -4.86 -24.30
C ASN A 7 49.57 -4.36 -23.21
N ILE A 8 50.04 -4.17 -21.97
CA ILE A 8 49.17 -3.96 -20.80
C ILE A 8 48.32 -2.67 -20.84
N THR A 9 48.73 -1.68 -21.62
CA THR A 9 47.98 -0.43 -21.85
C THR A 9 46.94 -0.53 -22.97
N SER A 10 46.92 -1.63 -23.72
CA SER A 10 45.93 -1.86 -24.77
C SER A 10 44.57 -2.20 -24.18
N VAL A 11 43.52 -1.56 -24.68
CA VAL A 11 42.12 -1.84 -24.32
C VAL A 11 41.72 -3.30 -24.60
N LEU A 12 42.42 -3.98 -25.52
CA LEU A 12 42.17 -5.36 -25.93
C LEU A 12 43.05 -6.39 -25.22
N ALA A 13 43.96 -5.97 -24.34
CA ALA A 13 44.86 -6.90 -23.65
C ALA A 13 44.10 -7.70 -22.59
N GLN A 14 44.00 -9.02 -22.81
CA GLN A 14 43.42 -9.96 -21.85
C GLN A 14 44.48 -10.96 -21.36
N PHE A 15 44.34 -11.39 -20.12
CA PHE A 15 45.22 -12.41 -19.55
C PHE A 15 45.07 -13.72 -20.36
N PRO A 16 46.17 -14.31 -20.88
CA PRO A 16 46.12 -15.43 -21.82
C PRO A 16 45.86 -16.78 -21.12
N SER A 17 44.79 -16.88 -20.34
CA SER A 17 44.42 -18.06 -19.54
C SER A 17 44.31 -19.33 -20.38
N GLN A 18 43.54 -19.30 -21.47
CA GLN A 18 43.32 -20.47 -22.35
C GLN A 18 44.61 -20.94 -23.05
N GLN A 19 45.47 -20.01 -23.45
CA GLN A 19 46.75 -20.35 -24.10
C GLN A 19 47.68 -21.04 -23.11
N ILE A 20 47.76 -20.56 -21.87
CA ILE A 20 48.57 -21.20 -20.82
C ILE A 20 47.99 -22.57 -20.47
N ALA A 21 46.67 -22.70 -20.30
CA ALA A 21 46.01 -23.98 -20.06
C ALA A 21 46.31 -24.99 -21.19
N SER A 22 46.15 -24.58 -22.44
CA SER A 22 46.40 -25.43 -23.61
C SER A 22 47.84 -25.96 -23.63
N VAL A 23 48.83 -25.15 -23.26
CA VAL A 23 50.24 -25.61 -23.22
C VAL A 23 50.45 -26.66 -22.12
N ILE A 24 49.87 -26.43 -20.93
CA ILE A 24 49.94 -27.37 -19.80
C ILE A 24 49.25 -28.69 -20.18
N ASP A 25 48.04 -28.62 -20.73
CA ASP A 25 47.26 -29.80 -21.14
C ASP A 25 47.94 -30.58 -22.27
N THR A 26 48.54 -29.88 -23.24
CA THR A 26 49.29 -30.52 -24.34
C THR A 26 50.52 -31.26 -23.80
N HIS A 27 51.24 -30.67 -22.85
CA HIS A 27 52.38 -31.34 -22.23
C HIS A 27 51.95 -32.52 -21.34
N ALA A 28 50.87 -32.36 -20.57
CA ALA A 28 50.29 -33.44 -19.79
C ALA A 28 49.83 -34.62 -20.67
N ALA A 29 49.27 -34.35 -21.86
CA ALA A 29 48.86 -35.36 -22.83
C ALA A 29 50.06 -36.13 -23.44
N SER A 30 51.24 -35.51 -23.52
CA SER A 30 52.47 -36.15 -24.00
C SER A 30 53.09 -37.14 -23.00
N MET A 31 52.65 -37.11 -21.73
CA MET A 31 53.15 -37.99 -20.67
C MET A 31 52.34 -39.29 -20.58
N HIS A 32 52.97 -40.42 -20.89
CA HIS A 32 52.27 -41.71 -20.91
C HIS A 32 52.03 -42.32 -19.52
N LYS A 33 52.96 -42.14 -18.57
CA LYS A 33 52.85 -42.69 -17.21
C LYS A 33 51.99 -41.81 -16.31
N ARG A 34 51.11 -42.44 -15.52
CA ARG A 34 50.18 -41.74 -14.61
C ARG A 34 50.89 -41.06 -13.44
N THR A 35 51.89 -41.72 -12.86
CA THR A 35 52.70 -41.17 -11.75
C THR A 35 53.47 -39.91 -12.13
N GLU A 36 54.00 -39.84 -13.35
CA GLU A 36 54.70 -38.65 -13.87
C GLU A 36 53.70 -37.51 -14.15
N ARG A 37 52.50 -37.83 -14.64
CA ARG A 37 51.41 -36.85 -14.79
C ARG A 37 50.94 -36.28 -13.45
N ASP A 38 50.74 -37.13 -12.44
CA ASP A 38 50.27 -36.69 -11.12
C ASP A 38 51.34 -35.79 -10.44
N ALA A 39 52.62 -36.13 -10.56
CA ALA A 39 53.73 -35.29 -10.08
C ALA A 39 53.82 -33.96 -10.83
N PHE A 40 53.58 -33.96 -12.14
CA PHE A 40 53.53 -32.73 -12.96
C PHE A 40 52.36 -31.82 -12.58
N PHE A 41 51.16 -32.36 -12.37
CA PHE A 41 50.01 -31.58 -11.90
C PHE A 41 50.24 -31.01 -10.50
N LEU A 42 50.88 -31.76 -9.59
CA LEU A 42 51.26 -31.26 -8.28
C LEU A 42 52.25 -30.09 -8.38
N ALA A 43 53.23 -30.18 -9.28
CA ALA A 43 54.24 -29.14 -9.50
C ALA A 43 53.67 -27.89 -10.21
N THR A 44 52.67 -28.06 -11.08
CA THR A 44 52.04 -26.98 -11.85
C THR A 44 50.74 -26.45 -11.25
N GLU A 45 50.30 -26.99 -10.11
CA GLU A 45 49.02 -26.70 -9.48
C GLU A 45 48.79 -25.20 -9.27
N GLY A 46 49.79 -24.47 -8.75
CA GLY A 46 49.68 -23.03 -8.54
C GLY A 46 49.44 -22.23 -9.84
N ILE A 47 50.00 -22.67 -10.97
CA ILE A 47 49.79 -22.05 -12.28
C ILE A 47 48.39 -22.39 -12.79
N VAL A 48 47.96 -23.64 -12.64
CA VAL A 48 46.61 -24.08 -13.02
C VAL A 48 45.55 -23.30 -12.22
N GLN A 49 45.73 -23.15 -10.91
CA GLN A 49 44.86 -22.34 -10.07
C GLN A 49 44.81 -20.87 -10.52
N LEU A 50 45.96 -20.27 -10.87
CA LEU A 50 46.01 -18.91 -11.41
C LEU A 50 45.24 -18.78 -12.73
N VAL A 51 45.42 -19.74 -13.64
CA VAL A 51 44.76 -19.76 -14.94
C VAL A 51 43.25 -19.93 -14.80
N GLN A 52 42.80 -20.83 -13.92
CA GLN A 52 41.39 -20.99 -13.58
C GLN A 52 40.80 -19.70 -12.98
N ARG A 53 41.54 -19.05 -12.08
CA ARG A 53 41.12 -17.80 -11.42
C ARG A 53 40.85 -16.67 -12.40
N TYR A 54 41.60 -16.58 -13.50
CA TYR A 54 41.48 -15.53 -14.52
C TYR A 54 40.93 -16.03 -15.86
N ARG A 55 40.24 -17.18 -15.89
CA ARG A 55 39.68 -17.78 -17.12
C ARG A 55 38.77 -16.81 -17.87
N ASN A 56 37.92 -16.08 -17.14
CA ASN A 56 36.97 -15.09 -17.67
C ASN A 56 37.53 -13.64 -17.61
N GLY A 57 38.86 -13.51 -17.57
CA GLY A 57 39.55 -12.23 -17.41
C GLY A 57 39.40 -11.61 -16.01
N ILE A 58 39.91 -10.38 -15.87
CA ILE A 58 39.91 -9.64 -14.59
C ILE A 58 38.48 -9.33 -14.13
N ARG A 59 37.61 -8.95 -15.06
CA ARG A 59 36.19 -8.67 -14.80
C ARG A 59 35.46 -9.91 -14.30
N GLY A 60 35.68 -11.07 -14.93
CA GLY A 60 35.11 -12.34 -14.47
C GLY A 60 35.63 -12.77 -13.09
N ARG A 61 36.92 -12.55 -12.79
CA ARG A 61 37.46 -12.82 -11.45
C ARG A 61 36.81 -11.94 -10.38
N MET A 62 36.66 -10.65 -10.65
CA MET A 62 35.97 -9.72 -9.75
C MET A 62 34.56 -10.23 -9.44
N LYS A 63 33.79 -10.62 -10.46
CA LYS A 63 32.42 -11.17 -10.29
C LYS A 63 32.41 -12.39 -9.37
N HIS A 64 33.25 -13.39 -9.68
CA HIS A 64 33.32 -14.61 -8.90
C HIS A 64 33.75 -14.37 -7.44
N ALA A 65 34.66 -13.43 -7.19
CA ALA A 65 35.07 -13.08 -5.83
C ALA A 65 33.93 -12.47 -5.01
N VAL A 66 33.13 -11.58 -5.59
CA VAL A 66 31.98 -11.00 -4.89
C VAL A 66 30.88 -12.05 -4.69
N GLN A 67 30.60 -12.86 -5.70
CA GLN A 67 29.61 -13.94 -5.63
C GLN A 67 29.93 -14.94 -4.52
N GLU A 68 31.20 -15.33 -4.37
CA GLU A 68 31.65 -16.22 -3.29
C GLU A 68 31.39 -15.62 -1.91
N MET A 69 31.63 -14.31 -1.72
CA MET A 69 31.32 -13.63 -0.46
C MET A 69 29.80 -13.59 -0.17
N LEU A 70 28.97 -13.40 -1.19
CA LEU A 70 27.51 -13.44 -1.05
C LEU A 70 27.02 -14.85 -0.67
N ARG A 71 27.62 -15.89 -1.27
CA ARG A 71 27.30 -17.29 -0.98
C ARG A 71 27.68 -17.68 0.45
N GLN A 72 28.87 -17.30 0.90
CA GLN A 72 29.33 -17.53 2.28
C GLN A 72 28.42 -16.85 3.31
N TYR A 73 27.92 -15.65 3.00
CA TYR A 73 26.92 -15.00 3.84
C TYR A 73 25.62 -15.83 3.93
N TYR A 74 25.08 -16.26 2.79
CA TYR A 74 23.84 -17.04 2.73
C TYR A 74 23.96 -18.40 3.44
N GLU A 75 25.07 -19.12 3.27
CA GLU A 75 25.30 -20.42 3.88
C GLU A 75 25.29 -20.38 5.43
N VAL A 76 25.73 -19.27 6.02
CA VAL A 76 25.65 -19.05 7.48
C VAL A 76 24.24 -18.69 7.89
N GLU A 77 23.65 -17.66 7.26
CA GLU A 77 22.37 -17.10 7.75
C GLU A 77 21.17 -18.02 7.47
N SER A 78 21.23 -18.84 6.42
CA SER A 78 20.17 -19.83 6.10
C SER A 78 19.90 -20.83 7.24
N GLN A 79 20.89 -21.07 8.10
CA GLN A 79 20.79 -22.00 9.23
C GLN A 79 19.96 -21.43 10.40
N PHE A 80 19.79 -20.11 10.45
CA PHE A 80 19.04 -19.42 11.51
C PHE A 80 17.62 -19.02 11.08
N LEU A 81 17.13 -19.46 9.92
CA LEU A 81 15.81 -19.07 9.41
C LEU A 81 14.65 -19.67 10.23
N HIS A 82 14.72 -20.95 10.60
CA HIS A 82 13.57 -21.71 11.09
C HIS A 82 13.57 -21.92 12.61
N GLY A 83 12.63 -21.29 13.34
CA GLY A 83 12.35 -21.55 14.75
C GLY A 83 12.89 -20.50 15.73
N SER A 84 12.92 -20.79 17.03
CA SER A 84 13.62 -19.92 17.98
C SER A 84 15.13 -20.04 17.81
N TYR A 85 15.88 -19.02 18.23
CA TYR A 85 17.35 -19.05 18.19
C TYR A 85 17.92 -20.30 18.87
N ASP A 86 17.38 -20.66 20.02
CA ASP A 86 17.78 -21.85 20.80
C ASP A 86 17.57 -23.16 20.03
N LYS A 87 16.47 -23.27 19.28
CA LYS A 87 16.19 -24.42 18.42
C LYS A 87 17.19 -24.49 17.25
N CYS A 88 17.51 -23.36 16.62
CA CYS A 88 18.49 -23.31 15.52
C CYS A 88 19.88 -23.75 16.00
N VAL A 89 20.30 -23.27 17.17
CA VAL A 89 21.60 -23.63 17.77
C VAL A 89 21.66 -25.13 18.09
N SER A 90 20.56 -25.70 18.59
CA SER A 90 20.47 -27.14 18.86
C SER A 90 20.61 -27.97 17.59
N LEU A 91 19.90 -27.60 16.51
CA LEU A 91 20.01 -28.25 15.20
C LEU A 91 21.41 -28.11 14.59
N LEU A 92 22.04 -26.94 14.76
CA LEU A 92 23.41 -26.69 14.31
C LEU A 92 24.40 -27.63 14.99
N ARG A 93 24.27 -27.80 16.31
CA ARG A 93 25.08 -28.72 17.11
C ARG A 93 24.85 -30.18 16.71
N GLU A 94 23.63 -30.55 16.33
CA GLU A 94 23.32 -31.89 15.83
C GLU A 94 23.91 -32.17 14.45
N LYS A 95 23.99 -31.15 13.59
CA LYS A 95 24.54 -31.26 12.23
C LYS A 95 26.07 -31.39 12.23
N HIS A 96 26.75 -30.68 13.14
CA HIS A 96 28.21 -30.64 13.24
C HIS A 96 28.71 -31.23 14.57
N LYS A 97 28.30 -32.45 14.90
CA LYS A 97 28.68 -33.13 16.15
C LYS A 97 30.20 -33.32 16.29
N ASP A 98 30.87 -33.57 15.17
CA ASP A 98 32.30 -33.87 15.12
C ASP A 98 33.18 -32.61 14.97
N ASP A 99 32.58 -31.45 14.67
CA ASP A 99 33.28 -30.17 14.45
C ASP A 99 32.60 -29.01 15.19
N MET A 100 32.89 -28.90 16.49
CA MET A 100 32.42 -27.80 17.33
C MET A 100 33.09 -26.46 17.00
N ALA A 101 34.23 -26.46 16.29
CA ALA A 101 34.88 -25.23 15.85
C ALA A 101 34.04 -24.56 14.73
N ALA A 102 33.50 -25.35 13.79
CA ALA A 102 32.55 -24.85 12.80
C ALA A 102 31.26 -24.29 13.44
N VAL A 103 30.73 -24.96 14.48
CA VAL A 103 29.53 -24.47 15.21
C VAL A 103 29.81 -23.11 15.84
N THR A 104 30.90 -22.98 16.58
CA THR A 104 31.27 -21.72 17.26
C THR A 104 31.57 -20.60 16.27
N ALA A 105 32.26 -20.89 15.16
CA ALA A 105 32.51 -19.93 14.09
C ALA A 105 31.21 -19.43 13.43
N THR A 106 30.25 -20.33 13.18
CA THR A 106 28.95 -20.01 12.59
C THR A 106 28.13 -19.12 13.53
N ILE A 107 28.08 -19.45 14.82
CA ILE A 107 27.40 -18.63 15.85
C ILE A 107 28.05 -17.25 15.97
N PHE A 108 29.39 -17.20 16.00
CA PHE A 108 30.13 -15.94 16.05
C PHE A 108 29.83 -15.06 14.84
N SER A 109 29.79 -15.65 13.64
CA SER A 109 29.44 -14.95 12.40
C SER A 109 28.02 -14.36 12.45
N HIS A 110 27.04 -15.13 12.92
CA HIS A 110 25.66 -14.66 13.07
C HIS A 110 25.52 -13.54 14.11
N SER A 111 26.31 -13.55 15.19
CA SER A 111 26.29 -12.48 16.21
C SER A 111 26.59 -11.07 15.66
N GLN A 112 27.31 -10.98 14.54
CA GLN A 112 27.68 -9.71 13.88
C GLN A 112 26.86 -9.45 12.60
N VAL A 113 25.67 -10.04 12.48
CA VAL A 113 24.84 -9.95 11.26
C VAL A 113 24.53 -8.51 10.83
N SER A 114 24.31 -7.60 11.77
CA SER A 114 24.05 -6.17 11.47
C SER A 114 25.16 -5.52 10.64
N LYS A 115 26.44 -5.80 10.97
CA LYS A 115 27.60 -5.29 10.23
C LYS A 115 27.79 -6.01 8.89
N LYS A 116 27.56 -7.33 8.87
CA LYS A 116 27.60 -8.14 7.65
C LYS A 116 26.57 -7.63 6.63
N ASN A 117 25.36 -7.29 7.09
CA ASN A 117 24.30 -6.79 6.24
C ASN A 117 24.71 -5.51 5.49
N LEU A 118 25.37 -4.57 6.17
CA LEU A 118 25.86 -3.34 5.55
C LEU A 118 26.87 -3.65 4.44
N LEU A 119 27.86 -4.51 4.72
CA LEU A 119 28.86 -4.91 3.74
C LEU A 119 28.21 -5.58 2.53
N VAL A 120 27.29 -6.53 2.75
CA VAL A 120 26.59 -7.23 1.68
C VAL A 120 25.78 -6.27 0.82
N THR A 121 25.07 -5.30 1.41
CA THR A 121 24.35 -4.28 0.63
C THR A 121 25.30 -3.45 -0.24
N MET A 122 26.46 -3.05 0.28
CA MET A 122 27.46 -2.30 -0.50
C MET A 122 28.05 -3.13 -1.65
N LEU A 123 28.27 -4.44 -1.43
CA LEU A 123 28.76 -5.34 -2.47
C LEU A 123 27.73 -5.51 -3.60
N ILE A 124 26.45 -5.65 -3.25
CA ILE A 124 25.36 -5.73 -4.22
C ILE A 124 25.28 -4.43 -5.04
N ASP A 125 25.42 -3.27 -4.39
CA ASP A 125 25.41 -1.96 -5.06
C ASP A 125 26.56 -1.79 -6.04
N HIS A 126 27.77 -2.18 -5.63
CA HIS A 126 28.96 -2.08 -6.47
C HIS A 126 28.87 -3.00 -7.70
N LEU A 127 28.27 -4.18 -7.57
CA LEU A 127 28.02 -5.08 -8.71
C LEU A 127 27.03 -4.46 -9.69
N TRP A 128 25.93 -3.90 -9.18
CA TRP A 128 24.89 -3.33 -10.01
C TRP A 128 25.33 -2.04 -10.73
N GLY A 129 26.03 -1.13 -10.05
CA GLY A 129 26.42 0.16 -10.64
C GLY A 129 27.42 0.08 -11.80
N ASN A 130 28.16 -1.02 -11.92
CA ASN A 130 29.25 -1.18 -12.89
C ASN A 130 28.95 -2.16 -14.03
N GLU A 131 27.82 -2.87 -13.98
CA GLU A 131 27.45 -3.90 -14.96
C GLU A 131 26.10 -3.60 -15.62
N PRO A 132 26.03 -3.50 -16.96
CA PRO A 132 24.77 -3.28 -17.67
C PRO A 132 23.86 -4.52 -17.78
N GLY A 133 24.08 -5.56 -16.97
CA GLY A 133 23.27 -6.78 -16.97
C GLY A 133 23.73 -7.84 -15.95
N LEU A 134 22.80 -8.67 -15.48
CA LEU A 134 23.08 -9.77 -14.56
C LEU A 134 23.46 -11.06 -15.31
N THR A 135 24.47 -11.77 -14.83
CA THR A 135 24.78 -13.14 -15.27
C THR A 135 23.89 -14.15 -14.55
N ASP A 136 23.49 -15.24 -15.19
CA ASP A 136 22.60 -16.28 -14.60
C ASP A 136 23.07 -16.79 -13.23
N GLU A 137 24.38 -16.96 -13.05
CA GLU A 137 24.97 -17.39 -11.77
C GLU A 137 24.75 -16.38 -10.64
N LEU A 138 24.79 -15.08 -10.95
CA LEU A 138 24.53 -14.01 -9.98
C LEU A 138 23.03 -13.90 -9.68
N THR A 139 22.18 -14.12 -10.69
CA THR A 139 20.72 -14.19 -10.52
C THR A 139 20.34 -15.27 -9.52
N ASN A 140 20.95 -16.45 -9.62
CA ASN A 140 20.72 -17.54 -8.66
C ASN A 140 21.14 -17.16 -7.24
N CYS A 141 22.35 -16.61 -7.04
CA CYS A 141 22.81 -16.19 -5.71
C CYS A 141 21.95 -15.07 -5.10
N LEU A 142 21.54 -14.08 -5.89
CA LEU A 142 20.64 -13.04 -5.40
C LEU A 142 19.25 -13.61 -5.05
N THR A 143 18.76 -14.57 -5.82
CA THR A 143 17.47 -15.24 -5.56
C THR A 143 17.52 -15.97 -4.22
N GLU A 144 18.60 -16.70 -3.95
CA GLU A 144 18.85 -17.32 -2.64
C GLU A 144 18.83 -16.28 -1.50
N LEU A 145 19.49 -15.14 -1.66
CA LEU A 145 19.46 -14.06 -0.65
C LEU A 145 18.05 -13.50 -0.41
N THR A 146 17.17 -13.50 -1.42
CA THR A 146 15.78 -13.05 -1.23
C THR A 146 14.93 -14.00 -0.37
N SER A 147 15.36 -15.25 -0.20
CA SER A 147 14.67 -16.24 0.65
C SER A 147 14.83 -15.98 2.15
N LEU A 148 15.77 -15.10 2.54
CA LEU A 148 16.03 -14.74 3.93
C LEU A 148 14.83 -13.91 4.49
N ASN A 149 14.00 -14.55 5.33
CA ASN A 149 12.71 -14.01 5.76
C ASN A 149 12.68 -13.38 7.16
N ARG A 150 13.80 -13.40 7.91
CA ARG A 150 13.86 -12.74 9.22
C ARG A 150 14.05 -11.24 9.12
N SER A 151 13.53 -10.50 10.10
CA SER A 151 13.64 -9.04 10.16
C SER A 151 15.08 -8.54 10.19
N GLU A 152 16.01 -9.33 10.71
CA GLU A 152 17.43 -8.99 10.75
C GLU A 152 18.06 -8.90 9.36
N HIS A 153 17.63 -9.73 8.39
CA HIS A 153 18.17 -9.75 7.02
C HIS A 153 17.35 -8.95 6.02
N SER A 154 16.25 -8.33 6.46
CA SER A 154 15.30 -7.56 5.63
C SER A 154 16.00 -6.65 4.61
N ARG A 155 16.98 -5.85 5.04
CA ARG A 155 17.72 -4.92 4.18
C ARG A 155 18.50 -5.61 3.05
N VAL A 156 19.11 -6.75 3.33
CA VAL A 156 19.89 -7.52 2.35
C VAL A 156 18.96 -8.19 1.35
N ALA A 157 17.94 -8.89 1.85
CA ALA A 157 16.94 -9.56 1.03
C ALA A 157 16.22 -8.55 0.11
N LEU A 158 15.86 -7.39 0.66
CA LEU A 158 15.31 -6.26 -0.09
C LEU A 158 16.26 -5.80 -1.19
N ARG A 159 17.52 -5.55 -0.86
CA ARG A 159 18.47 -5.00 -1.85
C ARG A 159 18.77 -5.99 -2.97
N ALA A 160 18.96 -7.27 -2.63
CA ALA A 160 19.11 -8.34 -3.61
C ALA A 160 17.89 -8.40 -4.55
N ARG A 161 16.68 -8.28 -3.99
CA ARG A 161 15.44 -8.24 -4.77
C ARG A 161 15.37 -7.01 -5.67
N GLN A 162 15.68 -5.81 -5.18
CA GLN A 162 15.72 -4.58 -5.99
C GLN A 162 16.66 -4.70 -7.18
N VAL A 163 17.81 -5.36 -7.02
CA VAL A 163 18.75 -5.58 -8.12
C VAL A 163 18.24 -6.61 -9.12
N LEU A 164 17.64 -7.72 -8.67
CA LEU A 164 16.99 -8.70 -9.56
C LEU A 164 15.89 -8.04 -10.39
N ILE A 165 15.07 -7.22 -9.74
CA ILE A 165 14.02 -6.41 -10.35
C ILE A 165 14.59 -5.48 -11.42
N ALA A 166 15.64 -4.73 -11.06
CA ALA A 166 16.21 -3.73 -11.94
C ALA A 166 16.89 -4.38 -13.15
N ALA A 167 17.44 -5.60 -13.00
CA ALA A 167 17.99 -6.38 -14.11
C ALA A 167 16.94 -6.84 -15.12
N HIS A 168 15.68 -7.01 -14.72
CA HIS A 168 14.59 -7.33 -15.64
C HIS A 168 14.11 -6.08 -16.41
N GLN A 169 14.50 -4.87 -16.01
CA GLN A 169 14.18 -3.65 -16.73
C GLN A 169 15.29 -3.30 -17.73
N PRO A 170 14.94 -2.95 -18.98
CA PRO A 170 15.95 -2.48 -19.92
C PRO A 170 16.57 -1.17 -19.44
N ALA A 171 17.90 -1.08 -19.61
CA ALA A 171 18.69 0.07 -19.18
C ALA A 171 18.12 1.39 -19.74
N TYR A 172 18.26 2.47 -18.98
CA TYR A 172 17.75 3.80 -19.34
C TYR A 172 18.16 4.22 -20.76
N GLU A 173 19.46 4.10 -21.08
CA GLU A 173 20.02 4.51 -22.38
C GLU A 173 19.38 3.72 -23.54
N LEU A 174 19.13 2.43 -23.35
CA LEU A 174 18.49 1.60 -24.37
C LEU A 174 17.05 2.05 -24.62
N ARG A 175 16.29 2.30 -23.55
CA ARG A 175 14.91 2.78 -23.64
C ARG A 175 14.83 4.19 -24.22
N HIS A 176 15.78 5.06 -23.87
CA HIS A 176 15.90 6.41 -24.44
C HIS A 176 16.09 6.34 -25.96
N ASN A 177 17.08 5.57 -26.43
CA ASN A 177 17.36 5.41 -27.86
C ASN A 177 16.18 4.79 -28.63
N GLN A 178 15.47 3.83 -28.02
CA GLN A 178 14.25 3.26 -28.61
C GLN A 178 13.14 4.31 -28.76
N MET A 179 12.89 5.10 -27.72
CA MET A 179 11.86 6.14 -27.74
C MET A 179 12.22 7.25 -28.73
N GLU A 180 13.49 7.66 -28.78
CA GLU A 180 14.00 8.62 -29.76
C GLU A 180 13.81 8.11 -31.20
N SER A 181 14.13 6.84 -31.46
CA SER A 181 13.88 6.21 -32.76
C SER A 181 12.42 6.23 -33.16
N ILE A 182 11.49 6.00 -32.21
CA ILE A 182 10.05 6.07 -32.47
C ILE A 182 9.63 7.52 -32.80
N PHE A 183 10.07 8.52 -32.02
CA PHE A 183 9.75 9.92 -32.30
C PHE A 183 10.30 10.37 -33.65
N LEU A 184 11.56 10.06 -33.96
CA LEU A 184 12.18 10.40 -35.25
C LEU A 184 11.48 9.71 -36.42
N SER A 185 11.00 8.47 -36.24
CA SER A 185 10.22 7.76 -37.26
C SER A 185 8.81 8.33 -37.48
N ALA A 186 8.24 9.00 -36.47
CA ALA A 186 6.92 9.62 -36.58
C ALA A 186 6.96 11.02 -37.22
N VAL A 187 8.10 11.71 -37.04
CA VAL A 187 8.25 13.14 -37.34
C VAL A 187 8.80 13.42 -38.74
N ASP A 188 9.32 12.43 -39.47
CA ASP A 188 9.95 12.54 -40.80
C ASP A 188 10.81 13.81 -41.01
N MET A 189 12.14 13.66 -40.96
CA MET A 189 13.10 14.77 -41.06
C MET A 189 12.95 15.64 -42.33
N TYR A 190 12.22 15.19 -43.36
CA TYR A 190 12.03 15.90 -44.63
C TYR A 190 10.62 16.46 -44.86
N GLY A 191 9.73 16.39 -43.87
CA GLY A 191 8.55 17.27 -43.77
C GLY A 191 7.39 16.98 -44.73
N HIS A 192 7.28 15.78 -45.31
CA HIS A 192 6.21 15.47 -46.26
C HIS A 192 5.04 14.65 -45.68
N GLU A 193 5.24 13.81 -44.64
CA GLU A 193 4.15 13.03 -44.03
C GLU A 193 4.35 12.81 -42.50
N PHE A 194 3.46 13.38 -41.68
CA PHE A 194 3.38 13.07 -40.25
C PHE A 194 2.67 11.73 -40.04
N HIS A 195 3.31 10.79 -39.34
CA HIS A 195 2.80 9.43 -39.14
C HIS A 195 2.30 9.21 -37.69
N PRO A 196 1.05 9.60 -37.36
CA PRO A 196 0.52 9.52 -36.00
C PRO A 196 0.42 8.08 -35.48
N GLU A 197 0.35 7.08 -36.37
CA GLU A 197 0.28 5.66 -35.99
C GLU A 197 1.49 5.19 -35.18
N ASN A 198 2.67 5.77 -35.43
CA ASN A 198 3.88 5.44 -34.68
C ASN A 198 3.84 6.00 -33.24
N LEU A 199 3.20 7.17 -33.04
CA LEU A 199 2.99 7.73 -31.71
C LEU A 199 1.94 6.95 -30.91
N GLN A 200 0.95 6.36 -31.60
CA GLN A 200 -0.05 5.49 -30.97
C GLN A 200 0.59 4.33 -30.21
N LYS A 201 1.74 3.81 -30.70
CA LYS A 201 2.52 2.82 -29.97
C LYS A 201 2.92 3.31 -28.58
N LEU A 202 3.40 4.55 -28.44
CA LEU A 202 3.78 5.12 -27.14
C LEU A 202 2.57 5.48 -26.26
N ILE A 203 1.48 5.94 -26.88
CA ILE A 203 0.26 6.32 -26.17
C ILE A 203 -0.42 5.08 -25.55
N VAL A 204 -0.55 4.01 -26.34
CA VAL A 204 -1.19 2.75 -25.91
C VAL A 204 -0.24 1.87 -25.11
N SER A 205 1.07 1.89 -25.42
CA SER A 205 2.09 1.04 -24.78
C SER A 205 1.89 1.04 -23.29
N GLU A 206 1.77 -0.12 -22.66
CA GLU A 206 1.45 -0.21 -21.24
C GLU A 206 2.64 0.13 -20.33
N THR A 207 3.71 0.70 -20.89
CA THR A 207 4.95 0.98 -20.19
C THR A 207 4.99 2.26 -19.36
N SER A 208 5.87 2.24 -18.37
CA SER A 208 6.35 3.45 -17.68
C SER A 208 7.25 4.24 -18.62
N ILE A 209 6.71 5.29 -19.23
CA ILE A 209 7.44 6.19 -20.14
C ILE A 209 7.83 7.54 -19.51
N PHE A 210 7.21 7.92 -18.38
CA PHE A 210 7.38 9.27 -17.81
C PHE A 210 8.78 9.55 -17.27
N ASP A 211 9.59 8.54 -16.97
CA ASP A 211 11.00 8.71 -16.58
C ASP A 211 11.90 9.15 -17.74
N ILE A 212 11.47 8.97 -18.99
CA ILE A 212 12.26 9.28 -20.20
C ILE A 212 11.57 10.37 -21.04
N LEU A 213 10.24 10.30 -21.17
CA LEU A 213 9.45 11.16 -22.06
C LEU A 213 9.73 12.66 -21.89
N HIS A 214 10.00 13.10 -20.65
CA HIS A 214 10.24 14.51 -20.33
C HIS A 214 11.58 15.04 -20.87
N ASP A 215 12.57 14.18 -21.15
CA ASP A 215 13.82 14.61 -21.83
C ASP A 215 13.52 15.15 -23.23
N PHE A 216 12.54 14.54 -23.93
CA PHE A 216 12.16 14.92 -25.30
C PHE A 216 11.39 16.24 -25.40
N PHE A 217 10.93 16.83 -24.30
CA PHE A 217 10.35 18.19 -24.31
C PHE A 217 11.40 19.26 -24.65
N TYR A 218 12.68 18.94 -24.44
CA TYR A 218 13.82 19.82 -24.67
C TYR A 218 14.71 19.31 -25.81
N HIS A 219 14.15 18.53 -26.75
CA HIS A 219 14.87 18.01 -27.89
C HIS A 219 15.28 19.16 -28.84
N THR A 220 16.35 18.97 -29.62
CA THR A 220 16.82 19.96 -30.61
C THR A 220 15.87 20.14 -31.80
N ASN A 221 14.94 19.20 -31.99
CA ASN A 221 13.98 19.19 -33.09
C ASN A 221 12.58 19.54 -32.56
N ARG A 222 12.01 20.63 -33.05
CA ARG A 222 10.72 21.16 -32.58
C ARG A 222 9.55 20.21 -32.78
N ALA A 223 9.53 19.50 -33.91
CA ALA A 223 8.44 18.57 -34.19
C ALA A 223 8.48 17.36 -33.24
N VAL A 224 9.67 16.99 -32.73
CA VAL A 224 9.80 16.00 -31.64
C VAL A 224 9.25 16.57 -30.33
N CYS A 225 9.51 17.84 -30.01
CA CYS A 225 8.95 18.47 -28.80
C CYS A 225 7.41 18.51 -28.82
N ASN A 226 6.81 18.89 -29.96
CA ASN A 226 5.35 18.90 -30.14
C ASN A 226 4.77 17.48 -30.01
N ALA A 227 5.37 16.50 -30.68
CA ALA A 227 4.96 15.11 -30.57
C ALA A 227 5.09 14.57 -29.13
N ALA A 228 6.15 14.94 -28.40
CA ALA A 228 6.35 14.51 -27.03
C ALA A 228 5.30 15.09 -26.08
N LEU A 229 4.94 16.37 -26.21
CA LEU A 229 3.87 17.00 -25.43
C LEU A 229 2.50 16.35 -25.71
N GLU A 230 2.18 16.05 -26.98
CA GLU A 230 0.95 15.34 -27.33
C GLU A 230 0.91 13.93 -26.76
N VAL A 231 1.99 13.16 -26.90
CA VAL A 231 2.11 11.82 -26.30
C VAL A 231 1.90 11.90 -24.80
N TYR A 232 2.49 12.89 -24.12
CA TYR A 232 2.31 13.09 -22.68
C TYR A 232 0.84 13.31 -22.32
N VAL A 233 0.15 14.25 -22.98
CA VAL A 233 -1.25 14.58 -22.68
C VAL A 233 -2.15 13.36 -22.91
N ARG A 234 -2.05 12.70 -24.08
CA ARG A 234 -2.87 11.51 -24.39
C ARG A 234 -2.58 10.34 -23.44
N ARG A 235 -1.35 10.24 -22.94
CA ARG A 235 -0.93 9.20 -21.99
C ARG A 235 -1.35 9.49 -20.55
N ALA A 236 -1.27 10.73 -20.10
CA ALA A 236 -1.69 11.12 -18.76
C ALA A 236 -3.21 11.07 -18.62
N TYR A 237 -3.93 11.48 -19.66
CA TYR A 237 -5.39 11.58 -19.70
C TYR A 237 -6.07 10.35 -20.32
N THR A 238 -5.43 9.16 -20.34
CA THR A 238 -6.02 7.94 -20.91
C THR A 238 -7.35 7.51 -20.27
N SER A 239 -7.60 7.89 -19.01
CA SER A 239 -8.90 7.66 -18.34
C SER A 239 -9.98 8.69 -18.68
N TYR A 240 -9.66 9.69 -19.50
CA TYR A 240 -10.54 10.76 -19.93
C TYR A 240 -10.70 10.71 -21.45
N ASP A 241 -11.82 11.21 -21.94
CA ASP A 241 -12.05 11.29 -23.39
C ASP A 241 -11.59 12.65 -23.90
N ILE A 242 -10.53 12.69 -24.71
CA ILE A 242 -9.96 13.93 -25.26
C ILE A 242 -10.70 14.27 -26.54
N SER A 243 -11.47 15.35 -26.52
CA SER A 243 -12.30 15.81 -27.64
C SER A 243 -11.49 16.59 -28.67
N CYS A 244 -10.52 17.40 -28.22
CA CYS A 244 -9.69 18.24 -29.07
C CYS A 244 -8.29 18.38 -28.48
N LEU A 245 -7.27 18.45 -29.34
CA LEU A 245 -5.88 18.76 -29.00
C LEU A 245 -5.28 19.62 -30.11
N GLN A 246 -4.71 20.76 -29.75
CA GLN A 246 -4.13 21.76 -30.65
C GLN A 246 -2.71 22.12 -30.20
N HIS A 247 -1.80 22.17 -31.16
CA HIS A 247 -0.43 22.67 -30.98
C HIS A 247 -0.42 24.18 -31.23
N LEU A 248 0.07 24.95 -30.26
CA LEU A 248 0.20 26.39 -30.28
C LEU A 248 1.66 26.76 -29.95
N GLU A 249 2.05 27.99 -30.26
CA GLU A 249 3.38 28.51 -29.94
C GLU A 249 3.24 29.87 -29.25
N LEU A 250 4.02 30.07 -28.18
CA LEU A 250 4.14 31.36 -27.48
C LEU A 250 5.09 32.30 -28.24
N SER A 251 5.11 33.59 -27.90
CA SER A 251 5.95 34.60 -28.59
C SER A 251 7.45 34.27 -28.55
N GLY A 252 7.88 33.56 -27.51
CA GLY A 252 9.23 33.04 -27.32
C GLY A 252 9.52 31.73 -28.05
N GLU A 253 8.68 31.34 -29.02
CA GLU A 253 8.91 30.15 -29.83
C GLU A 253 8.86 28.84 -28.99
N VAL A 254 8.16 28.90 -27.84
CA VAL A 254 7.97 27.80 -26.89
C VAL A 254 6.72 27.01 -27.28
N PRO A 255 6.82 25.67 -27.45
CA PRO A 255 5.69 24.84 -27.82
C PRO A 255 4.70 24.71 -26.66
N LEU A 256 3.41 24.83 -26.99
CA LEU A 256 2.29 24.76 -26.07
C LEU A 256 1.20 23.85 -26.64
N VAL A 257 0.61 23.02 -25.79
CA VAL A 257 -0.51 22.15 -26.17
C VAL A 257 -1.76 22.55 -25.41
N HIS A 258 -2.81 22.90 -26.15
CA HIS A 258 -4.15 23.12 -25.62
C HIS A 258 -5.01 21.88 -25.92
N PHE A 259 -5.70 21.36 -24.93
CA PHE A 259 -6.59 20.20 -25.07
C PHE A 259 -7.89 20.37 -24.30
N ILE A 260 -8.95 19.76 -24.80
CA ILE A 260 -10.29 19.71 -24.17
C ILE A 260 -10.64 18.25 -23.94
N PHE A 261 -11.10 17.92 -22.74
CA PHE A 261 -11.47 16.55 -22.38
C PHE A 261 -12.76 16.49 -21.55
N MET A 262 -13.39 15.32 -21.58
CA MET A 262 -14.59 15.01 -20.80
C MET A 262 -14.29 14.08 -19.62
N LEU A 263 -14.98 14.32 -18.51
CA LEU A 263 -14.90 13.45 -17.33
C LEU A 263 -15.64 12.11 -17.58
N PRO A 264 -15.03 10.97 -17.23
CA PRO A 264 -15.67 9.67 -17.40
C PRO A 264 -16.95 9.56 -16.54
N PRO A 265 -17.92 8.69 -16.91
CA PRO A 265 -19.15 8.47 -16.16
C PRO A 265 -18.93 8.18 -14.66
N SER A 266 -17.86 7.44 -14.36
CA SER A 266 -17.43 7.04 -13.02
C SER A 266 -16.71 8.14 -12.22
N HIS A 267 -16.50 9.33 -12.78
CA HIS A 267 -15.78 10.39 -12.08
C HIS A 267 -16.64 11.00 -10.95
N PRO A 268 -16.09 11.21 -9.73
CA PRO A 268 -16.86 11.73 -8.60
C PRO A 268 -17.61 13.04 -8.91
N ASN A 269 -16.97 13.99 -9.61
CA ASN A 269 -17.62 15.26 -9.96
C ASN A 269 -18.84 15.10 -10.88
N ARG A 270 -18.94 13.99 -11.64
CA ARG A 270 -20.13 13.67 -12.43
C ARG A 270 -21.24 13.04 -11.57
N LEU A 271 -20.85 12.37 -10.48
CA LEU A 271 -21.71 11.56 -9.62
C LEU A 271 -22.33 12.34 -8.44
N VAL A 272 -21.76 13.47 -8.01
CA VAL A 272 -22.32 14.32 -6.94
C VAL A 272 -23.79 14.70 -7.20
N LYS A 273 -24.24 14.71 -8.46
CA LYS A 273 -25.63 15.01 -8.85
C LYS A 273 -26.63 13.86 -8.71
N LEU A 274 -26.21 12.59 -8.65
CA LEU A 274 -27.13 11.47 -8.44
C LEU A 274 -27.56 11.36 -6.97
N ASN A 275 -26.67 11.67 -6.03
CA ASN A 275 -26.97 11.60 -4.59
C ASN A 275 -27.74 12.82 -4.07
N SER A 276 -27.71 13.97 -4.74
CA SER A 276 -28.56 15.12 -4.38
C SER A 276 -30.05 14.91 -4.67
N GLY A 277 -30.43 13.78 -5.28
CA GLY A 277 -31.83 13.40 -5.52
C GLY A 277 -32.44 12.42 -4.52
N LEU A 278 -31.66 11.92 -3.53
CA LEU A 278 -32.08 10.81 -2.65
C LEU A 278 -31.89 11.06 -1.14
N GLU A 279 -31.72 12.31 -0.69
CA GLU A 279 -31.84 12.64 0.73
C GLU A 279 -33.20 13.32 1.00
N GLY A 280 -33.96 12.72 1.92
CA GLY A 280 -35.35 13.07 2.21
C GLY A 280 -35.55 14.47 2.78
N ILE A 281 -36.71 15.02 2.41
CA ILE A 281 -37.60 15.94 3.16
C ILE A 281 -37.02 16.46 4.49
N ASP A 282 -36.35 17.62 4.44
CA ASP A 282 -36.59 18.82 5.26
C ASP A 282 -35.35 19.73 5.26
N SER A 283 -35.34 20.73 4.38
CA SER A 283 -34.75 22.06 4.65
C SER A 283 -34.99 22.99 3.47
N VAL A 284 -35.81 24.03 3.70
CA VAL A 284 -36.09 25.13 2.77
C VAL A 284 -34.90 26.08 2.78
N VAL A 285 -33.81 25.69 2.11
CA VAL A 285 -32.73 26.62 1.72
C VAL A 285 -32.46 26.36 0.24
N GLU A 286 -32.82 27.32 -0.61
CA GLU A 286 -32.50 27.29 -2.03
C GLU A 286 -30.98 27.18 -2.20
N GLN A 287 -30.49 25.98 -2.53
CA GLN A 287 -29.10 25.77 -2.89
C GLN A 287 -28.85 26.26 -4.32
N PRO A 288 -27.74 26.98 -4.60
CA PRO A 288 -27.47 27.51 -5.92
C PRO A 288 -27.29 26.38 -6.94
N LYS A 289 -27.99 26.47 -8.09
CA LYS A 289 -27.84 25.55 -9.21
C LYS A 289 -26.45 25.72 -9.85
N VAL A 290 -25.53 24.83 -9.53
CA VAL A 290 -24.21 24.75 -10.20
C VAL A 290 -24.40 24.12 -11.59
N VAL A 291 -24.27 24.95 -12.63
CA VAL A 291 -24.19 24.50 -14.04
C VAL A 291 -22.76 24.01 -14.27
N ASP A 292 -22.47 22.77 -13.88
CA ASP A 292 -21.18 22.13 -14.14
C ASP A 292 -21.18 21.53 -15.56
N THR A 293 -20.28 22.01 -16.43
CA THR A 293 -20.00 21.40 -17.72
C THR A 293 -19.16 20.15 -17.49
N PHE A 294 -19.42 19.02 -18.16
CA PHE A 294 -18.55 17.83 -18.02
C PHE A 294 -17.22 17.95 -18.78
N HIS A 295 -17.06 19.05 -19.51
CA HIS A 295 -15.87 19.40 -20.26
C HIS A 295 -14.89 20.17 -19.37
N ARG A 296 -13.60 19.91 -19.56
CA ARG A 296 -12.49 20.60 -18.93
C ARG A 296 -11.50 20.97 -20.01
N THR A 297 -10.80 22.07 -19.78
CA THR A 297 -9.82 22.61 -20.72
C THR A 297 -8.45 22.61 -20.06
N GLY A 298 -7.44 22.13 -20.75
CA GLY A 298 -6.07 22.00 -20.25
C GLY A 298 -5.07 22.67 -21.18
N CYS A 299 -4.04 23.27 -20.60
CA CYS A 299 -2.92 23.87 -21.31
C CYS A 299 -1.61 23.38 -20.71
N MET A 300 -0.69 22.90 -21.56
CA MET A 300 0.62 22.39 -21.16
C MET A 300 1.74 23.05 -21.96
N ALA A 301 2.79 23.51 -21.27
CA ALA A 301 4.01 24.02 -21.90
C ALA A 301 5.25 23.62 -21.07
N ALA A 302 6.41 23.51 -21.72
CA ALA A 302 7.68 23.14 -21.11
C ALA A 302 8.72 24.26 -21.24
N PHE A 303 9.40 24.59 -20.14
CA PHE A 303 10.33 25.72 -20.03
C PHE A 303 11.69 25.24 -19.50
N GLU A 304 12.77 25.87 -19.96
CA GLU A 304 14.13 25.55 -19.51
C GLU A 304 14.39 25.99 -18.06
N SER A 305 13.67 27.01 -17.60
CA SER A 305 13.81 27.52 -16.23
C SER A 305 12.52 28.14 -15.72
N PHE A 306 12.41 28.27 -14.39
CA PHE A 306 11.28 28.94 -13.76
C PHE A 306 11.20 30.44 -14.12
N GLN A 307 12.33 31.10 -14.33
CA GLN A 307 12.38 32.51 -14.73
C GLN A 307 11.80 32.72 -16.13
N GLN A 308 12.06 31.78 -17.05
CA GLN A 308 11.46 31.80 -18.38
C GLN A 308 9.93 31.66 -18.29
N PHE A 309 9.44 30.75 -17.44
CA PHE A 309 8.01 30.63 -17.21
C PHE A 309 7.38 31.91 -16.67
N GLU A 310 8.01 32.60 -15.70
CA GLU A 310 7.51 33.88 -15.18
C GLU A 310 7.45 34.98 -16.25
N GLN A 311 8.27 34.92 -17.29
CA GLN A 311 8.25 35.89 -18.38
C GLN A 311 7.05 35.69 -19.33
N TYR A 312 6.63 34.44 -19.55
CA TYR A 312 5.55 34.09 -20.49
C TYR A 312 4.24 33.73 -19.78
N SER A 313 4.15 33.87 -18.44
CA SER A 313 2.95 33.49 -17.68
C SER A 313 1.72 34.29 -18.10
N ASP A 314 1.90 35.58 -18.40
CA ASP A 314 0.82 36.48 -18.77
C ASP A 314 0.21 36.08 -20.12
N GLU A 315 1.03 35.71 -21.11
CA GLU A 315 0.56 35.19 -22.42
C GLU A 315 -0.24 33.89 -22.28
N ILE A 316 0.19 32.98 -21.38
CA ILE A 316 -0.54 31.73 -21.11
C ILE A 316 -1.90 32.03 -20.50
N PHE A 317 -1.97 33.00 -19.59
CA PHE A 317 -3.21 33.40 -18.96
C PHE A 317 -4.17 34.04 -19.98
N ASP A 318 -3.66 34.89 -20.87
CA ASP A 318 -4.44 35.53 -21.93
C ASP A 318 -5.01 34.50 -22.92
N LEU A 319 -4.20 33.51 -23.33
CA LEU A 319 -4.68 32.39 -24.14
C LEU A 319 -5.84 31.64 -23.48
N ILE A 320 -5.78 31.40 -22.16
CA ILE A 320 -6.88 30.74 -21.44
C ILE A 320 -8.16 31.56 -21.50
N GLU A 321 -8.04 32.89 -21.39
CA GLU A 321 -9.17 33.81 -21.45
C GLU A 321 -9.80 33.81 -22.84
N ASP A 322 -9.00 33.84 -23.90
CA ASP A 322 -9.46 33.76 -25.28
C ASP A 322 -10.23 32.47 -25.58
N PHE A 323 -9.76 31.33 -25.05
CA PHE A 323 -10.47 30.05 -25.18
C PHE A 323 -11.68 29.89 -24.24
N SER A 324 -11.84 30.79 -23.25
CA SER A 324 -13.00 30.82 -22.35
C SER A 324 -14.17 31.63 -22.91
N SER A 325 -13.89 32.54 -23.86
CA SER A 325 -14.89 33.34 -24.56
C SER A 325 -15.38 32.60 -25.80
N PRO A 326 -16.67 32.21 -25.92
CA PRO A 326 -17.19 31.73 -27.20
C PRO A 326 -17.08 32.89 -28.18
N ALA A 327 -16.19 32.75 -29.18
CA ALA A 327 -15.85 33.79 -30.15
C ALA A 327 -17.10 34.54 -30.66
N SER A 328 -17.39 35.70 -30.09
CA SER A 328 -18.28 36.67 -30.71
C SER A 328 -17.44 37.39 -31.76
N ILE A 329 -17.44 36.86 -32.98
CA ILE A 329 -16.86 37.58 -34.12
C ILE A 329 -17.60 38.92 -34.22
N SER A 330 -16.87 40.04 -34.13
CA SER A 330 -17.48 41.34 -34.32
C SER A 330 -17.89 41.48 -35.79
N ALA A 331 -19.07 42.05 -36.07
CA ALA A 331 -19.51 42.31 -37.44
C ALA A 331 -18.57 43.25 -38.22
N ARG A 332 -17.60 43.90 -37.55
CA ARG A 332 -16.55 44.69 -38.21
C ARG A 332 -15.45 43.82 -38.82
N ASP A 333 -15.14 42.68 -38.21
CA ASP A 333 -14.09 41.78 -38.70
C ASP A 333 -14.57 40.94 -39.89
N LEU A 334 -15.87 40.62 -39.95
CA LEU A 334 -16.51 40.01 -41.12
C LEU A 334 -16.45 40.91 -42.36
N ASN A 335 -16.61 42.24 -42.19
CA ASN A 335 -16.53 43.18 -43.30
C ASN A 335 -15.09 43.43 -43.79
N ALA A 336 -14.08 43.20 -42.93
CA ALA A 336 -12.67 43.32 -43.29
C ALA A 336 -12.17 42.12 -44.11
N VAL A 337 -12.77 40.93 -43.92
CA VAL A 337 -12.43 39.71 -44.68
C VAL A 337 -13.09 39.72 -46.07
N GLU A 338 -14.22 40.40 -46.26
CA GLU A 338 -14.88 40.51 -47.57
C GLU A 338 -14.26 41.56 -48.52
N SER A 339 -13.36 42.45 -48.05
CA SER A 339 -12.89 43.59 -48.85
C SER A 339 -11.38 43.69 -49.07
N GLY A 340 -10.61 42.60 -48.90
CA GLY A 340 -9.14 42.65 -49.01
C GLY A 340 -8.42 41.41 -49.54
N SER A 341 -8.22 41.38 -50.86
CA SER A 341 -7.05 40.86 -51.59
C SER A 341 -6.73 39.36 -51.61
N GLU A 342 -6.81 38.82 -52.83
CA GLU A 342 -6.15 37.61 -53.31
C GLU A 342 -4.64 37.64 -53.01
N SER A 343 -4.14 36.58 -52.35
CA SER A 343 -2.77 36.01 -52.41
C SER A 343 -2.30 35.54 -51.02
N ARG A 344 -2.62 34.30 -50.65
CA ARG A 344 -1.84 33.43 -49.74
C ARG A 344 -2.49 32.04 -49.64
N GLY A 345 -2.19 31.19 -50.63
CA GLY A 345 -2.44 29.76 -50.54
C GLY A 345 -1.35 29.08 -49.70
N ASN A 346 -1.70 28.68 -48.47
CA ASN A 346 -1.21 27.51 -47.72
C ASN A 346 -1.56 27.68 -46.23
N SER A 347 -2.78 27.31 -45.87
CA SER A 347 -3.18 26.95 -44.49
C SER A 347 -4.48 26.17 -44.56
N THR A 348 -4.38 24.86 -44.39
CA THR A 348 -5.53 23.97 -44.27
C THR A 348 -5.97 23.90 -42.81
N SER A 349 -7.06 24.60 -42.45
CA SER A 349 -8.12 24.14 -41.52
C SER A 349 -8.97 25.31 -41.01
N ILE A 350 -9.97 25.70 -41.78
CA ILE A 350 -11.16 26.39 -41.25
C ILE A 350 -12.32 25.41 -41.47
N ASN A 351 -12.67 24.65 -40.43
CA ASN A 351 -13.95 23.97 -40.33
C ASN A 351 -14.84 24.81 -39.40
N VAL A 352 -15.62 25.72 -39.97
CA VAL A 352 -16.70 26.42 -39.26
C VAL A 352 -17.90 25.50 -39.26
N SER A 353 -18.14 24.82 -38.14
CA SER A 353 -19.45 24.21 -37.87
C SER A 353 -20.42 25.31 -37.43
N LEU A 354 -21.27 25.74 -38.37
CA LEU A 354 -22.47 26.52 -38.11
C LEU A 354 -23.51 25.62 -37.41
N SER A 355 -23.79 25.83 -36.13
CA SER A 355 -25.08 25.44 -35.57
C SER A 355 -25.49 26.22 -34.31
N LEU A 356 -26.71 26.77 -34.42
CA LEU A 356 -27.70 27.13 -33.41
C LEU A 356 -27.55 28.46 -32.64
N GLU A 357 -28.50 29.34 -32.97
CA GLU A 357 -28.86 30.61 -32.32
C GLU A 357 -28.89 30.51 -30.78
N ALA A 358 -27.87 31.09 -30.13
CA ALA A 358 -27.91 31.33 -28.69
C ALA A 358 -28.74 32.58 -28.38
N ARG A 359 -29.96 32.37 -27.88
CA ARG A 359 -30.71 33.40 -27.14
C ARG A 359 -29.84 33.94 -26.01
N ARG A 360 -29.70 35.26 -25.93
CA ARG A 360 -29.12 35.96 -24.76
C ARG A 360 -29.86 35.51 -23.50
N PRO A 361 -29.18 35.01 -22.45
CA PRO A 361 -29.81 34.92 -21.14
C PRO A 361 -30.01 36.34 -20.62
N SER A 362 -31.22 36.64 -20.18
CA SER A 362 -31.51 37.79 -19.34
C SER A 362 -30.61 37.77 -18.11
N GLN A 363 -30.04 38.93 -17.78
CA GLN A 363 -29.42 39.19 -16.50
C GLN A 363 -30.45 38.90 -15.41
N ASP A 364 -30.32 37.77 -14.71
CA ASP A 364 -30.79 37.50 -13.34
C ASP A 364 -30.82 35.97 -13.11
N GLU A 365 -29.69 35.39 -12.71
CA GLU A 365 -29.61 34.16 -11.91
C GLU A 365 -28.15 34.00 -11.41
N PHE A 366 -27.94 33.94 -10.09
CA PHE A 366 -26.63 33.72 -9.46
C PHE A 366 -26.14 32.28 -9.74
N VAL A 367 -25.59 32.05 -10.93
CA VAL A 367 -24.98 30.77 -11.31
C VAL A 367 -23.50 30.78 -10.91
N ILE A 368 -23.15 30.02 -9.87
CA ILE A 368 -21.74 29.76 -9.52
C ILE A 368 -21.20 28.77 -10.55
N GLN A 369 -20.36 29.23 -11.47
CA GLN A 369 -19.71 28.39 -12.47
C GLN A 369 -18.39 27.84 -11.89
N GLU A 370 -18.23 26.52 -11.87
CA GLU A 370 -17.00 25.89 -11.38
C GLU A 370 -15.77 26.26 -12.24
N PRO A 371 -14.56 26.33 -11.66
CA PRO A 371 -13.34 26.50 -12.43
C PRO A 371 -13.06 25.25 -13.29
N ILE A 372 -12.81 25.47 -14.58
CA ILE A 372 -12.68 24.43 -15.60
C ILE A 372 -11.27 24.30 -16.19
N HIS A 373 -10.42 25.33 -16.06
CA HIS A 373 -9.12 25.38 -16.73
C HIS A 373 -8.02 24.67 -15.92
N ILE A 374 -7.13 23.96 -16.59
CA ILE A 374 -6.01 23.22 -15.98
C ILE A 374 -4.72 23.70 -16.61
N LEU A 375 -3.77 24.09 -15.77
CA LEU A 375 -2.44 24.52 -16.20
C LEU A 375 -1.39 23.47 -15.84
N HIS A 376 -0.54 23.14 -16.80
CA HIS A 376 0.57 22.21 -16.63
C HIS A 376 1.86 22.86 -17.12
N VAL A 377 2.83 23.01 -16.22
CA VAL A 377 4.10 23.69 -16.49
C VAL A 377 5.25 22.71 -16.28
N GLY A 378 5.93 22.33 -17.36
CA GLY A 378 7.16 21.54 -17.31
C GLY A 378 8.38 22.45 -17.10
N LEU A 379 9.30 22.06 -16.23
CA LEU A 379 10.52 22.81 -15.91
C LEU A 379 11.74 21.89 -15.97
N LYS A 380 12.76 22.28 -16.73
CA LYS A 380 14.08 21.64 -16.69
C LYS A 380 14.83 22.13 -15.46
N ASN A 381 15.24 21.23 -14.56
CA ASN A 381 15.99 21.64 -13.38
C ASN A 381 17.43 21.11 -13.42
N ASN A 382 18.36 22.03 -13.64
CA ASN A 382 19.80 21.76 -13.60
C ASN A 382 20.40 21.87 -12.18
N SER A 383 19.62 22.32 -11.18
CA SER A 383 20.09 22.57 -9.81
C SER A 383 19.48 21.59 -8.80
N ASP A 384 20.30 21.02 -7.91
CA ASP A 384 19.83 20.04 -6.90
C ASP A 384 19.14 20.74 -5.71
N LYS A 385 17.97 21.34 -5.98
CA LYS A 385 17.13 21.99 -4.98
C LYS A 385 16.22 20.97 -4.31
N ASP A 386 16.11 21.06 -2.99
CA ASP A 386 15.19 20.24 -2.20
C ASP A 386 13.72 20.52 -2.52
N ASP A 387 12.86 19.52 -2.31
CA ASP A 387 11.41 19.60 -2.54
C ASP A 387 10.74 20.74 -1.76
N SER A 388 11.22 21.03 -0.55
CA SER A 388 10.70 22.10 0.30
C SER A 388 11.00 23.49 -0.28
N THR A 389 12.17 23.66 -0.88
CA THR A 389 12.59 24.92 -1.52
C THR A 389 11.81 25.14 -2.80
N MET A 390 11.62 24.09 -3.62
CA MET A 390 10.82 24.18 -4.85
C MET A 390 9.34 24.47 -4.55
N SER A 391 8.75 23.78 -3.56
CA SER A 391 7.39 24.04 -3.08
C SER A 391 7.20 25.50 -2.64
N LYS A 392 8.17 26.10 -1.95
CA LYS A 392 8.12 27.53 -1.58
C LYS A 392 8.15 28.47 -2.78
N ILE A 393 9.01 28.20 -3.78
CA ILE A 393 9.12 29.04 -4.98
C ILE A 393 7.80 29.04 -5.75
N PHE A 394 7.26 27.85 -6.04
CA PHE A 394 6.00 27.71 -6.77
C PHE A 394 4.80 28.22 -5.97
N GLY A 395 4.79 27.99 -4.65
CA GLY A 395 3.76 28.50 -3.75
C GLY A 395 3.72 30.03 -3.69
N ASN A 396 4.89 30.69 -3.67
CA ASN A 396 4.97 32.16 -3.70
C ASN A 396 4.40 32.73 -5.01
N PHE A 397 4.68 32.10 -6.15
CA PHE A 397 4.09 32.47 -7.43
C PHE A 397 2.57 32.31 -7.43
N CYS A 398 2.06 31.16 -6.98
CA CYS A 398 0.62 30.90 -6.90
C CYS A 398 -0.09 31.86 -5.93
N ALA A 399 0.56 32.25 -4.85
CA ALA A 399 0.05 33.25 -3.91
C ALA A 399 0.01 34.66 -4.53
N ARG A 400 1.03 35.03 -5.32
CA ARG A 400 1.09 36.32 -6.04
C ARG A 400 -0.03 36.46 -7.07
N PHE A 401 -0.27 35.43 -7.88
CA PHE A 401 -1.28 35.45 -8.94
C PHE A 401 -2.63 34.83 -8.54
N ARG A 402 -2.87 34.63 -7.24
CA ARG A 402 -4.06 33.92 -6.73
C ARG A 402 -5.37 34.52 -7.24
N GLU A 403 -5.49 35.84 -7.20
CA GLU A 403 -6.72 36.54 -7.58
C GLU A 403 -6.98 36.44 -9.09
N GLU A 404 -5.92 36.54 -9.89
CA GLU A 404 -5.99 36.40 -11.34
C GLU A 404 -6.34 34.97 -11.78
N LEU A 405 -5.70 33.96 -11.17
CA LEU A 405 -6.01 32.55 -11.42
C LEU A 405 -7.46 32.21 -11.06
N MET A 406 -7.99 32.79 -9.98
CA MET A 406 -9.40 32.64 -9.61
C MET A 406 -10.33 33.34 -10.61
N ALA A 407 -10.00 34.57 -11.03
CA ALA A 407 -10.79 35.32 -12.00
C ALA A 407 -10.90 34.60 -13.34
N ARG A 408 -9.78 34.03 -13.82
CA ARG A 408 -9.70 33.24 -15.06
C ARG A 408 -10.17 31.78 -14.90
N LYS A 409 -10.87 31.43 -13.81
CA LYS A 409 -11.48 30.11 -13.56
C LYS A 409 -10.50 28.94 -13.68
N VAL A 410 -9.25 29.15 -13.27
CA VAL A 410 -8.23 28.08 -13.21
C VAL A 410 -8.55 27.15 -12.05
N ARG A 411 -8.69 25.86 -12.32
CA ARG A 411 -9.00 24.81 -11.34
C ARG A 411 -7.76 24.34 -10.60
N ARG A 412 -6.68 24.10 -11.35
CA ARG A 412 -5.38 23.67 -10.82
C ARG A 412 -4.23 24.12 -11.70
N ILE A 413 -3.08 24.33 -11.07
CA ILE A 413 -1.79 24.47 -11.72
C ILE A 413 -0.85 23.38 -11.19
N THR A 414 -0.20 22.66 -12.11
CA THR A 414 0.75 21.60 -11.80
C THR A 414 2.12 21.98 -12.34
N PHE A 415 3.12 22.03 -11.47
CA PHE A 415 4.52 22.19 -11.85
C PHE A 415 5.20 20.82 -11.87
N THR A 416 5.78 20.48 -13.01
CA THR A 416 6.57 19.26 -13.21
C THR A 416 8.03 19.61 -13.33
N VAL A 417 8.84 19.12 -12.39
CA VAL A 417 10.29 19.36 -12.38
C VAL A 417 10.99 18.13 -12.91
N PHE A 418 11.72 18.30 -14.01
CA PHE A 418 12.48 17.27 -14.66
C PHE A 418 13.96 17.26 -14.20
N LYS A 419 14.48 16.06 -13.91
CA LYS A 419 15.90 15.81 -13.64
C LYS A 419 16.33 14.57 -14.43
N HIS A 420 17.48 14.66 -15.09
CA HIS A 420 18.00 13.60 -15.97
C HIS A 420 18.17 12.27 -15.20
N LYS A 421 17.71 11.17 -15.82
CA LYS A 421 17.69 9.80 -15.25
C LYS A 421 16.86 9.62 -13.98
N GLN A 422 15.91 10.52 -13.69
CA GLN A 422 15.03 10.41 -12.53
C GLN A 422 13.57 10.58 -12.93
N PHE A 423 12.67 9.99 -12.14
CA PHE A 423 11.24 10.22 -12.32
C PHE A 423 10.90 11.69 -12.02
N PRO A 424 10.03 12.32 -12.82
CA PRO A 424 9.67 13.73 -12.66
C PRO A 424 8.94 13.98 -11.34
N LYS A 425 9.24 15.13 -10.73
CA LYS A 425 8.59 15.58 -9.48
C LYS A 425 7.39 16.46 -9.81
N PHE A 426 6.26 16.24 -9.13
CA PHE A 426 5.00 16.95 -9.37
C PHE A 426 4.59 17.77 -8.15
N PHE A 427 4.22 19.04 -8.37
CA PHE A 427 3.70 19.95 -7.36
C PHE A 427 2.38 20.54 -7.84
N THR A 428 1.28 20.25 -7.15
CA THR A 428 -0.07 20.63 -7.59
C THR A 428 -0.69 21.64 -6.64
N TYR A 429 -1.24 22.72 -7.18
CA TYR A 429 -1.94 23.78 -6.46
C TYR A 429 -3.36 23.91 -6.99
N ARG A 430 -4.37 23.97 -6.11
CA ARG A 430 -5.78 23.92 -6.51
C ARG A 430 -6.58 25.11 -6.02
N ALA A 431 -7.55 25.54 -6.81
CA ALA A 431 -8.46 26.64 -6.47
C ALA A 431 -9.23 26.40 -5.17
N ARG A 432 -9.73 25.17 -4.94
CA ARG A 432 -10.52 24.83 -3.73
C ARG A 432 -9.77 25.05 -2.42
N ASP A 433 -8.44 24.97 -2.46
CA ASP A 433 -7.57 25.14 -1.31
C ASP A 433 -6.92 26.55 -1.31
N GLY A 434 -7.47 27.50 -2.08
CA GLY A 434 -6.95 28.86 -2.22
C GLY A 434 -5.60 28.93 -2.94
N PHE A 435 -5.30 27.97 -3.83
CA PHE A 435 -3.98 27.77 -4.46
C PHE A 435 -2.84 27.50 -3.47
N LEU A 436 -3.16 26.89 -2.33
CA LEU A 436 -2.16 26.22 -1.51
C LEU A 436 -1.78 24.86 -2.13
N GLU A 437 -0.56 24.40 -1.85
CA GLU A 437 -0.07 23.11 -2.37
C GLU A 437 -0.90 21.97 -1.79
N ASP A 438 -1.47 21.14 -2.67
CA ASP A 438 -2.04 19.87 -2.25
C ASP A 438 -0.96 18.79 -2.20
N LYS A 439 -0.41 18.58 -1.01
CA LYS A 439 0.60 17.56 -0.75
C LYS A 439 0.13 16.13 -1.03
N ILE A 440 -1.18 15.86 -1.08
CA ILE A 440 -1.71 14.54 -1.43
C ILE A 440 -1.32 14.16 -2.87
N HIS A 441 -1.25 15.14 -3.77
CA HIS A 441 -0.86 14.94 -5.17
C HIS A 441 0.63 15.22 -5.41
N ARG A 442 1.45 15.28 -4.35
CA ARG A 442 2.90 15.48 -4.52
C ARG A 442 3.53 14.24 -5.17
N HIS A 443 4.36 14.47 -6.17
CA HIS A 443 5.00 13.43 -6.99
C HIS A 443 4.01 12.50 -7.70
N LEU A 444 2.75 12.90 -7.80
CA LEU A 444 1.69 12.18 -8.50
C LEU A 444 1.13 13.06 -9.60
N GLU A 445 1.11 12.54 -10.83
CA GLU A 445 0.41 13.18 -11.94
C GLU A 445 -1.11 13.24 -11.65
N PRO A 446 -1.73 14.43 -11.53
CA PRO A 446 -3.13 14.54 -11.13
C PRO A 446 -4.14 13.86 -12.06
N ALA A 447 -3.82 13.68 -13.35
CA ALA A 447 -4.67 12.87 -14.24
C ALA A 447 -4.70 11.39 -13.83
N CYS A 448 -3.58 10.86 -13.32
CA CYS A 448 -3.45 9.48 -12.84
C CYS A 448 -4.06 9.28 -11.43
N ALA A 449 -4.31 10.35 -10.67
CA ALA A 449 -4.90 10.25 -9.32
C ALA A 449 -6.28 9.57 -9.29
N PHE A 450 -7.04 9.67 -10.39
CA PHE A 450 -8.30 8.94 -10.55
C PHE A 450 -8.09 7.42 -10.56
N GLN A 451 -7.04 6.94 -11.22
CA GLN A 451 -6.69 5.51 -11.29
C GLN A 451 -6.21 4.96 -9.93
N LEU A 452 -5.70 5.83 -9.05
CA LEU A 452 -5.38 5.49 -7.68
C LEU A 452 -6.60 5.54 -6.75
N GLU A 453 -7.78 5.95 -7.22
CA GLU A 453 -9.04 5.95 -6.46
C GLU A 453 -8.95 6.62 -5.07
N ILE A 454 -8.23 7.74 -4.99
CA ILE A 454 -8.02 8.48 -3.72
C ILE A 454 -9.36 8.84 -3.05
N ASN A 455 -10.43 9.00 -3.82
CA ASN A 455 -11.78 9.32 -3.36
C ASN A 455 -12.40 8.27 -2.42
N ARG A 456 -11.94 7.01 -2.46
CA ARG A 456 -12.39 5.97 -1.53
C ARG A 456 -11.85 6.17 -0.12
N MET A 457 -10.79 6.97 0.04
CA MET A 457 -10.21 7.31 1.34
C MET A 457 -10.81 8.60 1.94
N ARG A 458 -11.90 9.15 1.38
CA ARG A 458 -12.50 10.42 1.80
C ARG A 458 -12.98 10.47 3.26
N SER A 459 -13.20 9.31 3.88
CA SER A 459 -13.53 9.18 5.31
C SER A 459 -12.35 9.50 6.24
N TYR A 460 -11.15 9.70 5.68
CA TYR A 460 -9.92 9.97 6.41
C TYR A 460 -9.36 11.35 6.04
N ASN A 461 -8.70 11.98 7.00
CA ASN A 461 -7.78 13.09 6.77
C ASN A 461 -6.42 12.49 6.42
N LEU A 462 -5.97 12.75 5.18
CA LEU A 462 -4.78 12.13 4.62
C LEU A 462 -3.55 13.01 4.81
N GLU A 463 -2.44 12.37 5.14
CA GLU A 463 -1.10 12.95 5.20
C GLU A 463 -0.20 12.11 4.28
N ALA A 464 0.30 12.70 3.19
CA ALA A 464 1.20 12.01 2.26
C ALA A 464 2.60 11.90 2.87
N LEU A 465 3.14 10.68 2.89
CA LEU A 465 4.47 10.39 3.39
C LEU A 465 5.44 10.21 2.21
N PRO A 466 6.69 10.70 2.32
CA PRO A 466 7.69 10.53 1.27
C PRO A 466 8.08 9.04 1.15
N THR A 467 8.17 8.56 -0.07
CA THR A 467 8.58 7.19 -0.43
C THR A 467 9.88 7.21 -1.23
N SER A 468 10.66 6.12 -1.16
CA SER A 468 11.89 6.00 -1.98
C SER A 468 11.56 5.81 -3.46
N ASN A 469 10.47 5.08 -3.74
CA ASN A 469 9.94 4.87 -5.07
C ASN A 469 8.76 5.82 -5.34
N GLN A 470 8.95 6.81 -6.22
CA GLN A 470 7.94 7.81 -6.56
C GLN A 470 6.70 7.24 -7.28
N LYS A 471 6.75 6.00 -7.79
CA LYS A 471 5.58 5.31 -8.36
C LYS A 471 4.60 4.82 -7.29
N MET A 472 5.05 4.76 -6.04
CA MET A 472 4.29 4.29 -4.91
C MET A 472 3.91 5.46 -4.01
N HIS A 473 2.64 5.53 -3.65
CA HIS A 473 2.09 6.59 -2.83
C HIS A 473 1.65 6.03 -1.48
N LEU A 474 2.29 6.50 -0.42
CA LEU A 474 1.98 6.14 0.96
C LEU A 474 1.25 7.30 1.64
N TYR A 475 0.11 7.01 2.23
CA TYR A 475 -0.69 7.97 2.98
C TYR A 475 -0.94 7.48 4.40
N LEU A 476 -0.75 8.35 5.38
CA LEU A 476 -1.27 8.17 6.73
C LEU A 476 -2.69 8.75 6.78
N GLY A 477 -3.69 7.88 6.93
CA GLY A 477 -5.08 8.26 7.11
C GLY A 477 -5.47 8.34 8.58
N LYS A 478 -6.02 9.49 8.99
CA LYS A 478 -6.61 9.72 10.31
C LYS A 478 -8.13 9.76 10.14
N ALA A 479 -8.89 8.85 10.74
CA ALA A 479 -10.34 8.82 10.53
C ALA A 479 -11.00 10.14 10.94
N LYS A 480 -11.95 10.61 10.13
CA LYS A 480 -12.75 11.79 10.44
C LYS A 480 -13.75 11.44 11.54
N VAL A 481 -13.66 12.13 12.67
CA VAL A 481 -14.56 11.98 13.82
C VAL A 481 -15.27 13.30 14.11
N ALA A 482 -16.44 13.23 14.74
CA ALA A 482 -17.15 14.42 15.22
C ALA A 482 -16.28 15.21 16.22
N GLY A 483 -16.39 16.53 16.19
CA GLY A 483 -15.55 17.43 17.01
C GLY A 483 -15.59 17.07 18.50
N GLY A 484 -14.41 17.02 19.13
CA GLY A 484 -14.25 16.73 20.56
C GLY A 484 -13.94 15.27 20.93
N LYS A 485 -14.04 14.31 20.00
CA LYS A 485 -13.60 12.93 20.22
C LYS A 485 -12.16 12.71 19.75
N GLU A 486 -11.37 11.95 20.51
CA GLU A 486 -10.03 11.55 20.08
C GLU A 486 -10.13 10.58 18.88
N VAL A 487 -9.26 10.78 17.89
CA VAL A 487 -9.15 9.86 16.75
C VAL A 487 -8.52 8.57 17.25
N THR A 488 -9.24 7.46 17.13
CA THR A 488 -8.75 6.12 17.51
C THR A 488 -8.23 5.33 16.30
N ASP A 489 -8.72 5.63 15.10
CA ASP A 489 -8.39 4.93 13.86
C ASP A 489 -7.35 5.67 13.03
N TYR A 490 -6.16 5.06 12.95
CA TYR A 490 -5.06 5.47 12.10
C TYR A 490 -4.73 4.30 11.17
N ARG A 491 -4.54 4.57 9.89
CA ARG A 491 -4.17 3.54 8.91
C ARG A 491 -3.11 4.05 7.96
N PHE A 492 -2.20 3.17 7.56
CA PHE A 492 -1.39 3.39 6.37
C PHE A 492 -2.14 2.86 5.15
N PHE A 493 -2.26 3.71 4.13
CA PHE A 493 -2.76 3.36 2.81
C PHE A 493 -1.60 3.44 1.82
N ILE A 494 -1.25 2.31 1.23
CA ILE A 494 -0.33 2.27 0.09
C ILE A 494 -1.13 2.09 -1.18
N ARG A 495 -0.82 2.92 -2.19
CA ARG A 495 -1.41 2.80 -3.52
C ARG A 495 -0.32 2.86 -4.58
N SER A 496 -0.39 1.95 -5.55
CA SER A 496 0.58 1.87 -6.64
C SER A 496 -0.08 1.51 -7.96
N LEU A 497 0.42 2.11 -9.05
CA LEU A 497 0.06 1.77 -10.43
C LEU A 497 1.14 0.87 -11.01
N ILE A 498 0.76 -0.34 -11.43
CA ILE A 498 1.65 -1.31 -12.05
C ILE A 498 1.50 -1.19 -13.57
N ARG A 499 2.63 -0.94 -14.24
CA ARG A 499 2.77 -0.76 -15.69
C ARG A 499 3.85 -1.70 -16.20
N HIS A 500 3.76 -2.08 -17.47
CA HIS A 500 4.75 -2.93 -18.12
C HIS A 500 6.13 -2.25 -18.19
N SER A 501 7.22 -3.01 -18.34
CA SER A 501 8.58 -2.47 -18.43
C SER A 501 9.09 -2.35 -19.87
N ASP A 502 8.56 -3.16 -20.79
CA ASP A 502 9.04 -3.25 -22.18
C ASP A 502 8.12 -2.52 -23.18
N LEU A 503 8.72 -1.65 -23.99
CA LEU A 503 8.07 -0.59 -24.77
C LEU A 503 7.34 -1.12 -26.02
N ILE A 504 7.77 -2.24 -26.60
CA ILE A 504 7.51 -2.50 -28.03
C ILE A 504 6.57 -3.68 -28.37
N THR A 505 6.54 -4.87 -27.73
CA THR A 505 5.87 -5.99 -28.45
C THR A 505 5.26 -7.19 -27.72
N LYS A 506 5.27 -7.32 -26.39
CA LYS A 506 4.62 -8.49 -25.77
C LYS A 506 3.43 -8.07 -24.93
N GLU A 507 2.25 -8.61 -25.24
CA GLU A 507 1.15 -8.67 -24.28
C GLU A 507 1.74 -9.19 -22.97
N ALA A 508 1.47 -8.50 -21.87
CA ALA A 508 2.05 -8.85 -20.58
C ALA A 508 1.67 -10.30 -20.24
N SER A 509 2.66 -11.16 -20.06
CA SER A 509 2.40 -12.54 -19.66
C SER A 509 1.88 -12.57 -18.21
N PHE A 510 1.10 -13.59 -17.88
CA PHE A 510 0.67 -13.81 -16.50
C PHE A 510 1.87 -13.91 -15.54
N GLU A 511 2.93 -14.61 -15.95
CA GLU A 511 4.17 -14.74 -15.17
C GLU A 511 4.82 -13.37 -14.90
N TYR A 512 4.82 -12.49 -15.89
CA TYR A 512 5.33 -11.13 -15.71
C TYR A 512 4.50 -10.35 -14.67
N LEU A 513 3.17 -10.37 -14.79
CA LEU A 513 2.30 -9.70 -13.81
C LEU A 513 2.48 -10.26 -12.40
N GLN A 514 2.61 -11.57 -12.27
CA GLN A 514 2.82 -12.22 -10.98
C GLN A 514 4.13 -11.75 -10.35
N ASN A 515 5.23 -11.77 -11.11
CA ASN A 515 6.54 -11.34 -10.65
C ASN A 515 6.58 -9.84 -10.32
N GLU A 516 6.00 -8.99 -11.17
CA GLU A 516 5.90 -7.56 -10.94
C GLU A 516 5.00 -7.22 -9.75
N GLY A 517 3.86 -7.90 -9.62
CA GLY A 517 2.95 -7.77 -8.49
C GLY A 517 3.62 -8.13 -7.17
N GLU A 518 4.32 -9.26 -7.14
CA GLU A 518 5.10 -9.72 -5.99
C GLU A 518 6.19 -8.71 -5.63
N ARG A 519 6.91 -8.20 -6.62
CA ARG A 519 7.89 -7.14 -6.45
C ARG A 519 7.30 -5.87 -5.83
N VAL A 520 6.21 -5.35 -6.37
CA VAL A 520 5.60 -4.09 -5.90
C VAL A 520 4.98 -4.28 -4.51
N LEU A 521 4.43 -5.47 -4.21
CA LEU A 521 4.00 -5.83 -2.87
C LEU A 521 5.16 -5.77 -1.87
N LEU A 522 6.33 -6.28 -2.26
CA LEU A 522 7.50 -6.32 -1.38
C LEU A 522 8.02 -4.91 -1.13
N GLU A 523 8.19 -4.11 -2.19
CA GLU A 523 8.52 -2.68 -2.08
C GLU A 523 7.52 -1.94 -1.15
N ALA A 524 6.23 -2.25 -1.24
CA ALA A 524 5.21 -1.67 -0.37
C ALA A 524 5.42 -2.05 1.09
N MET A 525 5.78 -3.31 1.36
CA MET A 525 6.10 -3.77 2.71
C MET A 525 7.34 -3.08 3.28
N ASP A 526 8.36 -2.83 2.46
CA ASP A 526 9.57 -2.12 2.89
C ASP A 526 9.28 -0.65 3.21
N GLU A 527 8.50 0.03 2.37
CA GLU A 527 8.06 1.41 2.63
C GLU A 527 7.16 1.49 3.89
N LEU A 528 6.32 0.48 4.15
CA LEU A 528 5.60 0.38 5.43
C LEU A 528 6.56 0.24 6.61
N GLU A 529 7.57 -0.62 6.52
CA GLU A 529 8.58 -0.79 7.59
C GLU A 529 9.26 0.54 7.93
N ILE A 530 9.58 1.35 6.92
CA ILE A 530 10.11 2.70 7.11
C ILE A 530 9.04 3.60 7.75
N ALA A 531 7.79 3.53 7.28
CA ALA A 531 6.67 4.31 7.83
C ALA A 531 6.40 4.03 9.31
N PHE A 532 6.75 2.83 9.80
CA PHE A 532 6.65 2.50 11.22
C PHE A 532 7.57 3.34 12.13
N SER A 533 8.53 4.08 11.57
CA SER A 533 9.31 5.09 12.31
C SER A 533 8.50 6.35 12.67
N HIS A 534 7.37 6.58 12.01
CA HIS A 534 6.53 7.75 12.24
C HIS A 534 5.90 7.76 13.65
N PRO A 535 5.77 8.91 14.35
CA PRO A 535 5.27 8.96 15.73
C PRO A 535 3.90 8.31 15.95
N HIS A 536 3.01 8.40 14.96
CA HIS A 536 1.66 7.83 15.02
C HIS A 536 1.58 6.36 14.57
N SER A 537 2.67 5.73 14.13
CA SER A 537 2.68 4.34 13.65
C SER A 537 2.24 3.32 14.70
N LYS A 538 2.53 3.58 15.98
CA LYS A 538 2.13 2.68 17.07
C LYS A 538 0.62 2.52 17.16
N ARG A 539 -0.12 3.56 16.77
CA ARG A 539 -1.58 3.62 16.75
C ARG A 539 -2.19 3.05 15.46
N THR A 540 -1.38 2.78 14.43
CA THR A 540 -1.94 2.30 13.15
C THR A 540 -2.42 0.87 13.24
N ASP A 541 -3.57 0.61 12.64
CA ASP A 541 -4.20 -0.71 12.52
C ASP A 541 -4.89 -0.81 11.15
N CYS A 542 -5.26 -2.02 10.72
CA CYS A 542 -5.98 -2.23 9.45
C CYS A 542 -5.31 -1.56 8.23
N ASN A 543 -3.98 -1.63 8.12
CA ASN A 543 -3.26 -1.06 6.99
C ASN A 543 -3.75 -1.68 5.67
N HIS A 544 -3.76 -0.86 4.62
CA HIS A 544 -4.38 -1.18 3.34
C HIS A 544 -3.39 -1.03 2.18
N ILE A 545 -3.36 -2.03 1.29
CA ILE A 545 -2.56 -2.01 0.06
C ILE A 545 -3.49 -2.06 -1.14
N PHE A 546 -3.37 -1.09 -2.05
CA PHE A 546 -4.07 -1.05 -3.33
C PHE A 546 -3.08 -1.13 -4.50
N LEU A 547 -3.22 -2.17 -5.32
CA LEU A 547 -2.42 -2.38 -6.52
C LEU A 547 -3.33 -2.33 -7.75
N ASN A 548 -3.08 -1.39 -8.66
CA ASN A 548 -3.83 -1.26 -9.91
C ASN A 548 -2.94 -1.65 -11.09
N PHE A 549 -3.23 -2.81 -11.68
CA PHE A 549 -2.59 -3.27 -12.91
C PHE A 549 -3.28 -2.63 -14.11
N ILE A 550 -2.55 -1.72 -14.76
CA ILE A 550 -2.99 -1.04 -15.98
C ILE A 550 -2.93 -1.97 -17.22
N PRO A 551 -1.95 -2.87 -17.36
CA PRO A 551 -1.89 -3.80 -18.49
C PRO A 551 -3.11 -4.70 -18.63
N THR A 552 -3.56 -4.93 -19.87
CA THR A 552 -4.65 -5.86 -20.18
C THR A 552 -4.10 -7.25 -20.52
N VAL A 553 -4.44 -8.26 -19.72
CA VAL A 553 -3.89 -9.62 -19.85
C VAL A 553 -4.92 -10.66 -20.27
N ILE A 554 -4.46 -11.61 -21.08
CA ILE A 554 -5.28 -12.74 -21.53
C ILE A 554 -5.18 -13.86 -20.50
N MET A 555 -6.21 -14.01 -19.65
CA MET A 555 -6.20 -15.03 -18.60
C MET A 555 -7.58 -15.34 -18.01
N ASP A 556 -7.64 -16.45 -17.30
CA ASP A 556 -8.78 -16.87 -16.48
C ASP A 556 -8.67 -16.23 -15.07
N PRO A 557 -9.73 -15.55 -14.57
CA PRO A 557 -9.80 -15.04 -13.21
C PRO A 557 -9.38 -16.03 -12.12
N ALA A 558 -9.69 -17.32 -12.25
CA ALA A 558 -9.35 -18.33 -11.25
C ALA A 558 -7.84 -18.43 -10.98
N LYS A 559 -7.01 -18.22 -12.02
CA LYS A 559 -5.54 -18.21 -11.89
C LYS A 559 -5.03 -17.00 -11.10
N ILE A 560 -5.74 -15.87 -11.14
CA ILE A 560 -5.40 -14.68 -10.35
C ILE A 560 -5.59 -15.00 -8.87
N GLU A 561 -6.74 -15.60 -8.53
CA GLU A 561 -7.05 -15.97 -7.15
C GLU A 561 -6.03 -16.96 -6.58
N GLU A 562 -5.65 -18.00 -7.34
CA GLU A 562 -4.63 -18.97 -6.92
C GLU A 562 -3.26 -18.32 -6.68
N ALA A 563 -2.79 -17.48 -7.62
CA ALA A 563 -1.49 -16.82 -7.49
C ALA A 563 -1.44 -15.83 -6.33
N VAL A 564 -2.50 -15.05 -6.14
CA VAL A 564 -2.59 -14.12 -5.00
C VAL A 564 -2.67 -14.88 -3.69
N THR A 565 -3.44 -15.97 -3.62
CA THR A 565 -3.51 -16.83 -2.42
C THR A 565 -2.13 -17.38 -2.06
N SER A 566 -1.39 -17.91 -3.04
CA SER A 566 -0.02 -18.39 -2.85
C SER A 566 0.92 -17.30 -2.34
N MET A 567 0.82 -16.08 -2.90
CA MET A 567 1.61 -14.93 -2.49
C MET A 567 1.31 -14.47 -1.05
N VAL A 568 0.02 -14.38 -0.68
CA VAL A 568 -0.38 -13.97 0.67
C VAL A 568 0.00 -15.03 1.71
N MET A 569 -0.14 -16.32 1.39
CA MET A 569 0.31 -17.39 2.29
C MET A 569 1.83 -17.36 2.49
N ARG A 570 2.61 -17.07 1.43
CA ARG A 570 4.07 -16.93 1.50
C ARG A 570 4.51 -15.75 2.37
N TYR A 571 3.85 -14.59 2.24
CA TYR A 571 4.23 -13.35 2.93
C TYR A 571 3.38 -13.01 4.16
N GLY A 572 2.44 -13.88 4.53
CA GLY A 572 1.48 -13.69 5.61
C GLY A 572 2.09 -13.24 6.94
N PRO A 573 3.17 -13.88 7.45
CA PRO A 573 3.79 -13.46 8.70
C PRO A 573 4.30 -12.01 8.69
N ARG A 574 4.82 -11.55 7.54
CA ARG A 574 5.35 -10.20 7.40
C ARG A 574 4.23 -9.18 7.20
N LEU A 575 3.20 -9.50 6.41
CA LEU A 575 1.98 -8.68 6.27
C LEU A 575 1.28 -8.49 7.62
N TRP A 576 1.21 -9.55 8.43
CA TRP A 576 0.66 -9.53 9.78
C TRP A 576 1.44 -8.61 10.72
N LYS A 577 2.78 -8.70 10.71
CA LYS A 577 3.65 -7.80 11.49
C LYS A 577 3.45 -6.34 11.10
N LEU A 578 3.19 -6.07 9.82
CA LEU A 578 2.91 -4.74 9.29
C LEU A 578 1.44 -4.32 9.46
N ARG A 579 0.62 -5.13 10.15
CA ARG A 579 -0.82 -4.88 10.39
C ARG A 579 -1.60 -4.64 9.10
N VAL A 580 -1.20 -5.27 7.99
CA VAL A 580 -1.91 -5.22 6.71
C VAL A 580 -3.06 -6.22 6.79
N LEU A 581 -4.27 -5.72 7.04
CA LEU A 581 -5.48 -6.56 7.16
C LEU A 581 -6.33 -6.53 5.91
N GLN A 582 -6.16 -5.52 5.05
CA GLN A 582 -6.92 -5.41 3.80
C GLN A 582 -5.98 -5.16 2.62
N ALA A 583 -6.28 -5.81 1.51
CA ALA A 583 -5.60 -5.55 0.25
C ALA A 583 -6.60 -5.59 -0.91
N GLU A 584 -6.34 -4.79 -1.93
CA GLU A 584 -7.16 -4.72 -3.13
C GLU A 584 -6.27 -4.75 -4.37
N ILE A 585 -6.64 -5.61 -5.31
CA ILE A 585 -5.96 -5.75 -6.59
C ILE A 585 -6.98 -5.49 -7.69
N LYS A 586 -6.69 -4.55 -8.58
CA LYS A 586 -7.49 -4.27 -9.79
C LYS A 586 -6.70 -4.70 -11.02
N VAL A 587 -7.30 -5.55 -11.85
CA VAL A 587 -6.68 -6.07 -13.08
C VAL A 587 -7.69 -5.99 -14.22
N VAL A 588 -7.24 -5.58 -15.40
CA VAL A 588 -8.03 -5.67 -16.63
C VAL A 588 -7.65 -6.95 -17.37
N ILE A 589 -8.63 -7.78 -17.66
CA ILE A 589 -8.42 -9.06 -18.35
C ILE A 589 -9.28 -9.16 -19.62
N ARG A 590 -8.91 -10.10 -20.49
CA ARG A 590 -9.75 -10.56 -21.61
C ARG A 590 -9.62 -12.08 -21.73
N SER A 591 -10.65 -12.77 -22.20
CA SER A 591 -10.62 -14.24 -22.30
C SER A 591 -9.78 -14.74 -23.49
N SER A 592 -9.82 -14.01 -24.60
CA SER A 592 -9.06 -14.31 -25.82
C SER A 592 -8.76 -13.04 -26.62
N PRO A 593 -7.78 -13.08 -27.56
CA PRO A 593 -7.48 -11.92 -28.40
C PRO A 593 -8.74 -11.46 -29.16
N GLY A 594 -9.13 -10.19 -28.99
CA GLY A 594 -10.31 -9.59 -29.65
C GLY A 594 -11.63 -9.68 -28.88
N THR A 595 -11.66 -10.30 -27.69
CA THR A 595 -12.83 -10.22 -26.80
C THR A 595 -12.85 -8.92 -26.00
N ASN A 596 -14.06 -8.50 -25.59
CA ASN A 596 -14.22 -7.32 -24.74
C ASN A 596 -13.44 -7.50 -23.43
N THR A 597 -12.80 -6.42 -22.98
CA THR A 597 -12.08 -6.41 -21.71
C THR A 597 -13.05 -6.37 -20.55
N GLN A 598 -12.67 -7.04 -19.47
CA GLN A 598 -13.39 -7.07 -18.20
C GLN A 598 -12.45 -6.64 -17.08
N THR A 599 -12.93 -5.76 -16.20
CA THR A 599 -12.17 -5.37 -15.01
C THR A 599 -12.52 -6.31 -13.87
N ILE A 600 -11.51 -6.98 -13.33
CA ILE A 600 -11.60 -7.84 -12.16
C ILE A 600 -10.97 -7.13 -10.96
N ARG A 601 -11.66 -7.20 -9.83
CA ARG A 601 -11.19 -6.72 -8.54
C ARG A 601 -11.15 -7.84 -7.53
N LEU A 602 -9.98 -8.07 -6.96
CA LEU A 602 -9.77 -8.99 -5.86
C LEU A 602 -9.65 -8.20 -4.57
N CYS A 603 -10.58 -8.39 -3.65
CA CYS A 603 -10.57 -7.78 -2.33
C CYS A 603 -10.23 -8.85 -1.29
N LEU A 604 -9.16 -8.62 -0.55
CA LEU A 604 -8.66 -9.50 0.49
C LEU A 604 -8.88 -8.84 1.85
N ALA A 605 -9.45 -9.57 2.80
CA ALA A 605 -9.64 -9.13 4.16
C ALA A 605 -9.22 -10.24 5.14
N ASN A 606 -8.38 -9.90 6.12
CA ASN A 606 -7.98 -10.80 7.19
C ASN A 606 -8.27 -10.16 8.55
N ASP A 607 -9.54 -9.90 8.84
CA ASP A 607 -9.93 -9.14 10.04
C ASP A 607 -9.64 -9.90 11.35
N SER A 608 -9.80 -11.23 11.34
CA SER A 608 -9.58 -12.09 12.51
C SER A 608 -8.12 -12.51 12.70
N GLY A 609 -7.31 -12.44 11.64
CA GLY A 609 -5.89 -12.84 11.63
C GLY A 609 -5.62 -14.28 11.25
N TYR A 610 -6.65 -15.13 11.26
CA TYR A 610 -6.53 -16.57 11.00
C TYR A 610 -7.18 -16.98 9.69
N TYR A 611 -8.00 -16.11 9.09
CA TYR A 611 -8.75 -16.39 7.89
C TYR A 611 -8.64 -15.26 6.88
N LEU A 612 -8.15 -15.61 5.70
CA LEU A 612 -8.11 -14.73 4.57
C LEU A 612 -9.41 -14.86 3.78
N ASP A 613 -10.28 -13.85 3.89
CA ASP A 613 -11.45 -13.73 3.06
C ASP A 613 -11.07 -13.12 1.71
N ILE A 614 -11.21 -13.89 0.64
CA ILE A 614 -10.99 -13.44 -0.73
C ILE A 614 -12.34 -13.31 -1.41
N ASN A 615 -12.64 -12.12 -1.91
CA ASN A 615 -13.86 -11.81 -2.65
C ASN A 615 -13.48 -11.20 -3.99
N MET A 616 -14.00 -11.78 -5.08
CA MET A 616 -13.76 -11.32 -6.44
C MET A 616 -14.98 -10.59 -6.98
N TYR A 617 -14.74 -9.47 -7.64
CA TYR A 617 -15.78 -8.61 -8.21
C TYR A 617 -15.47 -8.22 -9.65
N THR A 618 -16.51 -7.96 -10.42
CA THR A 618 -16.47 -7.31 -11.72
C THR A 618 -17.08 -5.91 -11.63
N GLU A 619 -16.56 -4.98 -12.42
CA GLU A 619 -17.12 -3.63 -12.53
C GLU A 619 -18.17 -3.63 -13.66
N VAL A 620 -19.44 -3.44 -13.32
CA VAL A 620 -20.57 -3.45 -14.28
C VAL A 620 -21.34 -2.15 -14.22
N VAL A 621 -21.62 -1.58 -15.39
CA VAL A 621 -22.44 -0.39 -15.53
C VAL A 621 -23.90 -0.78 -15.35
N ASP A 622 -24.57 -0.18 -14.37
CA ASP A 622 -26.00 -0.29 -14.21
C ASP A 622 -26.70 0.46 -15.38
N PRO A 623 -27.52 -0.23 -16.19
CA PRO A 623 -28.18 0.37 -17.34
C PRO A 623 -29.21 1.45 -16.97
N GLU A 624 -29.78 1.44 -15.77
CA GLU A 624 -30.78 2.44 -15.35
C GLU A 624 -30.13 3.71 -14.83
N THR A 625 -29.13 3.56 -13.95
CA THR A 625 -28.49 4.69 -13.27
C THR A 625 -27.23 5.20 -13.97
N GLY A 626 -26.63 4.41 -14.86
CA GLY A 626 -25.33 4.69 -15.47
C GLY A 626 -24.15 4.60 -14.49
N ILE A 627 -24.39 4.16 -13.24
CA ILE A 627 -23.37 4.02 -12.20
C ILE A 627 -22.67 2.68 -12.35
N ILE A 628 -21.34 2.67 -12.15
CA ILE A 628 -20.56 1.42 -12.13
C ILE A 628 -20.62 0.83 -10.72
N ASN A 629 -21.16 -0.39 -10.63
CA ASN A 629 -21.32 -1.13 -9.38
C ASN A 629 -20.41 -2.37 -9.36
N PHE A 630 -20.07 -2.82 -8.15
CA PHE A 630 -19.41 -4.09 -7.92
C PHE A 630 -20.41 -5.23 -8.08
N GLN A 631 -20.17 -6.12 -9.03
CA GLN A 631 -20.90 -7.39 -9.15
C GLN A 631 -20.00 -8.52 -8.66
N ALA A 632 -20.51 -9.40 -7.79
CA ALA A 632 -19.72 -10.52 -7.30
C ALA A 632 -19.43 -11.49 -8.46
N TYR A 633 -18.20 -11.96 -8.55
CA TYR A 633 -17.81 -12.95 -9.55
C TYR A 633 -17.89 -14.36 -8.94
N GLY A 634 -18.73 -15.22 -9.51
CA GLY A 634 -18.98 -16.58 -9.02
C GLY A 634 -20.15 -16.67 -8.03
N ASN A 635 -20.19 -17.75 -7.25
CA ASN A 635 -21.34 -18.08 -6.39
C ASN A 635 -21.32 -17.35 -5.03
N LYS A 636 -20.18 -16.78 -4.65
CA LYS A 636 -19.99 -16.13 -3.35
C LYS A 636 -20.32 -14.64 -3.46
N GLN A 637 -21.38 -14.20 -2.79
CA GLN A 637 -21.68 -12.78 -2.66
C GLN A 637 -20.84 -12.17 -1.53
N GLY A 638 -19.85 -11.36 -1.90
CA GLY A 638 -19.04 -10.62 -0.94
C GLY A 638 -19.69 -9.30 -0.48
N PRO A 639 -19.14 -8.63 0.55
CA PRO A 639 -19.74 -7.46 1.20
C PRO A 639 -19.90 -6.23 0.29
N LEU A 640 -19.14 -6.14 -0.80
CA LEU A 640 -19.22 -5.00 -1.73
C LEU A 640 -20.24 -5.22 -2.85
N HIS A 641 -20.89 -6.39 -2.92
CA HIS A 641 -21.84 -6.69 -3.99
C HIS A 641 -22.98 -5.66 -4.07
N GLY A 642 -23.23 -5.15 -5.27
CA GLY A 642 -24.26 -4.14 -5.55
C GLY A 642 -23.87 -2.71 -5.16
N LEU A 643 -22.73 -2.50 -4.52
CA LEU A 643 -22.28 -1.17 -4.11
C LEU A 643 -21.53 -0.44 -5.25
N PRO A 644 -21.60 0.90 -5.31
CA PRO A 644 -20.84 1.68 -6.29
C PRO A 644 -19.32 1.55 -6.12
N ILE A 645 -18.55 1.63 -7.20
CA ILE A 645 -17.07 1.49 -7.14
C ILE A 645 -16.38 2.55 -6.30
N TYR A 646 -17.00 3.71 -6.11
CA TYR A 646 -16.48 4.83 -5.32
C TYR A 646 -16.89 4.76 -3.83
N THR A 647 -17.44 3.64 -3.38
CA THR A 647 -17.80 3.41 -1.97
C THR A 647 -16.57 3.63 -1.08
N PRO A 648 -16.67 4.50 -0.06
CA PRO A 648 -15.54 4.88 0.76
C PRO A 648 -15.20 3.79 1.76
N TYR A 649 -13.95 3.74 2.20
CA TYR A 649 -13.55 2.87 3.30
C TYR A 649 -14.22 3.29 4.59
N ILE A 650 -14.79 2.31 5.27
CA ILE A 650 -15.46 2.50 6.54
C ILE A 650 -14.37 2.64 7.63
N PRO A 651 -14.46 3.69 8.48
CA PRO A 651 -13.64 3.80 9.68
C PRO A 651 -13.77 2.60 10.60
N LYS A 652 -12.87 2.49 11.58
CA LYS A 652 -12.79 1.36 12.49
C LYS A 652 -14.06 1.23 13.32
N ASP A 653 -14.70 0.07 13.22
CA ASP A 653 -15.84 -0.29 14.05
C ASP A 653 -15.40 -0.67 15.47
N TYR A 654 -16.33 -0.57 16.44
CA TYR A 654 -16.11 -0.94 17.84
C TYR A 654 -15.51 -2.36 18.00
N LEU A 655 -15.99 -3.31 17.19
CA LEU A 655 -15.50 -4.69 17.17
C LEU A 655 -14.01 -4.78 16.81
N GLN A 656 -13.55 -3.99 15.84
CA GLN A 656 -12.17 -4.01 15.40
C GLN A 656 -11.24 -3.39 16.46
N GLN A 657 -11.74 -2.44 17.26
CA GLN A 657 -10.98 -1.92 18.41
C GLN A 657 -10.73 -3.02 19.45
N LYS A 658 -11.75 -3.84 19.72
CA LYS A 658 -11.65 -4.99 20.62
C LYS A 658 -10.70 -6.07 20.08
N ARG A 659 -10.76 -6.36 18.77
CA ARG A 659 -9.79 -7.23 18.08
C ARG A 659 -8.36 -6.77 18.26
N PHE A 660 -8.10 -5.49 18.03
CA PHE A 660 -6.77 -4.91 18.22
C PHE A 660 -6.25 -5.07 19.65
N GLN A 661 -7.11 -4.85 20.65
CA GLN A 661 -6.73 -5.05 22.06
C GLN A 661 -6.34 -6.51 22.33
N ALA A 662 -7.15 -7.48 21.90
CA ALA A 662 -6.83 -8.90 22.05
C ALA A 662 -5.52 -9.29 21.33
N GLN A 663 -5.36 -8.86 20.07
CA GLN A 663 -4.18 -9.14 19.25
C GLN A 663 -2.90 -8.51 19.82
N SER A 664 -3.01 -7.33 20.45
CA SER A 664 -1.86 -6.67 21.09
C SER A 664 -1.30 -7.47 22.28
N VAL A 665 -2.14 -8.30 22.92
CA VAL A 665 -1.75 -9.23 23.99
C VAL A 665 -1.35 -10.61 23.40
N GLY A 666 -1.49 -10.80 22.10
CA GLY A 666 -1.11 -12.04 21.40
C GLY A 666 -2.18 -13.13 21.42
N THR A 667 -3.46 -12.76 21.59
CA THR A 667 -4.59 -13.71 21.54
C THR A 667 -5.64 -13.30 20.51
N THR A 668 -6.51 -14.25 20.16
CA THR A 668 -7.68 -14.02 19.29
C THR A 668 -8.78 -13.32 20.08
N TYR A 669 -9.52 -12.43 19.43
CA TYR A 669 -10.71 -11.86 20.05
C TYR A 669 -11.82 -12.90 20.22
N VAL A 670 -12.53 -12.83 21.33
CA VAL A 670 -13.33 -13.94 21.83
C VAL A 670 -14.46 -14.37 20.88
N TYR A 671 -15.07 -13.43 20.16
CA TYR A 671 -16.14 -13.73 19.20
C TYR A 671 -15.62 -14.31 17.88
N ASP A 672 -14.33 -14.13 17.55
CA ASP A 672 -13.74 -14.68 16.32
C ASP A 672 -13.44 -16.19 16.44
N TYR A 673 -13.45 -16.76 17.66
CA TYR A 673 -13.32 -18.21 17.85
C TYR A 673 -14.44 -19.01 17.17
N LEU A 674 -15.65 -18.45 17.08
CA LEU A 674 -16.77 -19.10 16.40
C LEU A 674 -16.46 -19.38 14.92
N ASP A 675 -15.86 -18.40 14.24
CA ASP A 675 -15.43 -18.57 12.86
C ASP A 675 -14.33 -19.64 12.73
N MET A 676 -13.42 -19.74 13.70
CA MET A 676 -12.41 -20.81 13.73
C MET A 676 -13.06 -22.21 13.83
N PHE A 677 -14.06 -22.39 14.69
CA PHE A 677 -14.80 -23.67 14.78
C PHE A 677 -15.49 -24.03 13.46
N ARG A 678 -16.15 -23.05 12.81
CA ARG A 678 -16.78 -23.25 11.50
C ARG A 678 -15.76 -23.68 10.45
N GLN A 679 -14.62 -23.01 10.38
CA GLN A 679 -13.57 -23.29 9.39
C GLN A 679 -12.92 -24.65 9.59
N MET A 680 -12.60 -25.02 10.83
CA MET A 680 -12.04 -26.35 11.10
C MET A 680 -13.03 -27.45 10.77
N THR A 681 -14.32 -27.21 10.94
CA THR A 681 -15.37 -28.16 10.54
C THR A 681 -15.46 -28.31 9.02
N ASP A 682 -15.41 -27.21 8.26
CA ASP A 682 -15.34 -27.23 6.78
C ASP A 682 -14.07 -27.95 6.29
N GLN A 683 -12.90 -27.65 6.86
CA GLN A 683 -11.65 -28.32 6.52
C GLN A 683 -11.73 -29.83 6.79
N HIS A 684 -12.36 -30.23 7.89
CA HIS A 684 -12.55 -31.63 8.22
C HIS A 684 -13.46 -32.35 7.21
N TRP A 685 -14.54 -31.71 6.76
CA TRP A 685 -15.37 -32.24 5.67
C TRP A 685 -14.60 -32.38 4.35
N LYS A 686 -13.79 -31.37 3.99
CA LYS A 686 -12.96 -31.41 2.78
C LYS A 686 -11.98 -32.59 2.82
N GLN A 687 -11.28 -32.77 3.95
CA GLN A 687 -10.37 -33.90 4.12
C GLN A 687 -11.12 -35.24 4.06
N TYR A 688 -12.25 -35.36 4.77
CA TYR A 688 -13.06 -36.56 4.78
C TYR A 688 -13.56 -36.96 3.38
N SER A 689 -14.00 -35.98 2.58
CA SER A 689 -14.45 -36.19 1.20
C SER A 689 -13.31 -36.57 0.25
N GLN A 690 -12.14 -35.95 0.40
CA GLN A 690 -10.95 -36.27 -0.42
C GLN A 690 -10.43 -37.69 -0.17
N GLU A 691 -10.45 -38.16 1.08
CA GLU A 691 -10.02 -39.51 1.44
C GLU A 691 -10.98 -40.61 0.94
N ARG A 692 -12.23 -40.25 0.59
CA ARG A 692 -13.32 -41.18 0.21
C ARG A 692 -13.99 -40.80 -1.11
N LEU A 693 -13.19 -40.53 -2.14
CA LEU A 693 -13.63 -40.15 -3.49
C LEU A 693 -14.62 -41.14 -4.15
N SER A 694 -14.66 -42.40 -3.71
CA SER A 694 -15.53 -43.45 -4.25
C SER A 694 -16.95 -43.47 -3.65
N GLU A 695 -17.19 -42.73 -2.57
CA GLU A 695 -18.49 -42.67 -1.88
C GLU A 695 -19.23 -41.38 -2.25
N ALA A 696 -20.54 -41.49 -2.51
CA ALA A 696 -21.39 -40.32 -2.73
C ALA A 696 -21.68 -39.62 -1.39
N ILE A 697 -20.70 -38.85 -0.90
CA ILE A 697 -20.81 -38.11 0.36
C ILE A 697 -21.57 -36.81 0.14
N ARG A 698 -22.71 -36.66 0.83
CA ARG A 698 -23.46 -35.40 0.85
C ARG A 698 -22.91 -34.49 1.93
N VAL A 699 -22.12 -33.49 1.52
CA VAL A 699 -21.62 -32.45 2.43
C VAL A 699 -22.78 -31.51 2.82
N PRO A 700 -22.97 -31.17 4.11
CA PRO A 700 -23.97 -30.21 4.54
C PRO A 700 -23.69 -28.79 4.01
N ASP A 701 -24.74 -28.05 3.64
CA ASP A 701 -24.62 -26.62 3.26
C ASP A 701 -24.24 -25.72 4.44
N LYS A 702 -24.46 -26.22 5.66
CA LYS A 702 -24.22 -25.51 6.92
C LYS A 702 -23.36 -26.37 7.84
N PHE A 703 -22.19 -25.85 8.22
CA PHE A 703 -21.22 -26.58 9.05
C PHE A 703 -21.38 -26.33 10.55
N MET A 704 -22.04 -25.23 10.93
CA MET A 704 -22.20 -24.85 12.33
C MET A 704 -23.44 -23.99 12.55
N ASP A 705 -24.08 -24.21 13.70
CA ASP A 705 -25.06 -23.32 14.33
C ASP A 705 -24.56 -22.91 15.71
N PHE A 706 -24.97 -21.73 16.19
CA PHE A 706 -24.66 -21.31 17.55
C PHE A 706 -25.72 -20.37 18.13
N VAL A 707 -25.79 -20.34 19.46
CA VAL A 707 -26.55 -19.39 20.24
C VAL A 707 -25.77 -18.98 21.48
N GLU A 708 -25.77 -17.69 21.79
CA GLU A 708 -25.07 -17.17 22.97
C GLU A 708 -25.91 -17.39 24.22
N LEU A 709 -25.24 -17.77 25.31
CA LEU A 709 -25.82 -17.99 26.63
C LEU A 709 -25.48 -16.80 27.52
N ILE A 710 -26.45 -15.93 27.76
CA ILE A 710 -26.29 -14.71 28.54
C ILE A 710 -26.85 -14.85 29.95
N LEU A 711 -26.24 -14.18 30.91
CA LEU A 711 -26.78 -14.09 32.26
C LEU A 711 -28.09 -13.28 32.24
N ASP A 712 -29.15 -13.82 32.85
CA ASP A 712 -30.45 -13.16 32.94
C ASP A 712 -30.30 -11.73 33.51
N PRO A 713 -30.59 -10.67 32.73
CA PRO A 713 -30.34 -9.29 33.15
C PRO A 713 -31.13 -8.87 34.38
N GLU A 714 -32.30 -9.50 34.63
CA GLU A 714 -33.19 -9.12 35.73
C GLU A 714 -32.86 -9.91 37.01
N THR A 715 -32.62 -11.21 36.87
CA THR A 715 -32.52 -12.12 38.02
C THR A 715 -31.10 -12.59 38.33
N GLU A 716 -30.19 -12.52 37.35
CA GLU A 716 -28.84 -13.11 37.38
C GLU A 716 -28.78 -14.57 37.89
N SER A 717 -29.88 -15.30 37.77
CA SER A 717 -30.07 -16.62 38.39
C SER A 717 -29.96 -17.78 37.40
N ARG A 718 -29.98 -17.48 36.09
CA ARG A 718 -29.94 -18.46 35.01
C ARG A 718 -29.28 -17.89 33.76
N LEU A 719 -28.92 -18.78 32.84
CA LEU A 719 -28.51 -18.41 31.49
C LEU A 719 -29.69 -18.49 30.51
N MET A 720 -29.79 -17.53 29.61
CA MET A 720 -30.79 -17.47 28.54
C MET A 720 -30.13 -17.48 27.16
N GLU A 721 -30.78 -18.13 26.21
CA GLU A 721 -30.35 -18.14 24.81
C GLU A 721 -30.73 -16.82 24.13
N GLN A 722 -29.73 -16.13 23.59
CA GLN A 722 -29.93 -14.87 22.86
C GLN A 722 -29.08 -14.80 21.60
N LYS A 723 -29.65 -14.19 20.55
CA LYS A 723 -28.93 -13.79 19.34
C LYS A 723 -28.73 -12.28 19.39
N ARG A 724 -27.53 -11.84 19.76
CA ARG A 724 -27.13 -10.42 19.82
C ARG A 724 -25.91 -10.16 18.93
N VAL A 725 -25.58 -8.89 18.74
CA VAL A 725 -24.42 -8.49 17.92
C VAL A 725 -23.13 -8.84 18.67
N PRO A 726 -22.10 -9.39 18.00
CA PRO A 726 -20.81 -9.70 18.63
C PRO A 726 -20.18 -8.49 19.33
N GLY A 727 -19.63 -8.70 20.53
CA GLY A 727 -18.95 -7.68 21.32
C GLY A 727 -19.82 -6.82 22.24
N GLU A 728 -21.12 -7.11 22.32
CA GLU A 728 -22.04 -6.47 23.28
C GLU A 728 -22.11 -7.19 24.64
N ASN A 729 -21.07 -7.95 25.00
CA ASN A 729 -21.00 -8.61 26.30
C ASN A 729 -20.83 -7.60 27.44
N ASN A 730 -21.64 -7.79 28.48
CA ASN A 730 -21.66 -7.00 29.72
C ASN A 730 -20.97 -7.72 30.90
N VAL A 731 -20.39 -8.90 30.63
CA VAL A 731 -19.64 -9.74 31.57
C VAL A 731 -18.36 -10.17 30.85
N GLY A 732 -17.24 -10.26 31.55
CA GLY A 732 -15.93 -10.68 31.00
C GLY A 732 -15.83 -12.17 30.66
N MET A 733 -16.96 -12.88 30.63
CA MET A 733 -17.10 -14.29 30.32
C MET A 733 -18.26 -14.46 29.34
N VAL A 734 -18.02 -15.15 28.24
CA VAL A 734 -19.00 -15.46 27.21
C VAL A 734 -19.14 -16.97 27.07
N ALA A 735 -20.36 -17.43 26.80
CA ALA A 735 -20.66 -18.84 26.62
C ALA A 735 -21.60 -19.03 25.42
N TRP A 736 -21.41 -20.12 24.69
CA TRP A 736 -22.24 -20.48 23.55
C TRP A 736 -22.63 -21.95 23.62
N ARG A 737 -23.84 -22.24 23.14
CA ARG A 737 -24.20 -23.58 22.69
C ARG A 737 -23.99 -23.63 21.19
N LEU A 738 -23.08 -24.49 20.74
CA LEU A 738 -22.82 -24.70 19.31
C LEU A 738 -23.34 -26.07 18.90
N THR A 739 -23.91 -26.12 17.70
CA THR A 739 -24.26 -27.36 17.00
C THR A 739 -23.32 -27.48 15.81
N LEU A 740 -22.40 -28.45 15.84
CA LEU A 740 -21.43 -28.70 14.78
C LEU A 740 -21.92 -29.84 13.91
N PHE A 741 -21.98 -29.65 12.59
CA PHE A 741 -22.32 -30.71 11.65
C PHE A 741 -21.01 -31.34 11.17
N THR A 742 -20.60 -32.47 11.76
CA THR A 742 -19.32 -33.13 11.43
C THR A 742 -19.54 -34.40 10.61
N PRO A 743 -18.52 -34.93 9.90
CA PRO A 743 -18.67 -36.18 9.15
C PRO A 743 -19.20 -37.36 9.98
N GLU A 744 -18.84 -37.45 11.25
CA GLU A 744 -19.30 -38.50 12.16
C GLU A 744 -20.73 -38.28 12.66
N TYR A 745 -21.18 -37.02 12.71
CA TYR A 745 -22.52 -36.62 13.14
C TYR A 745 -23.09 -35.59 12.14
N PRO A 746 -23.52 -36.03 10.94
CA PRO A 746 -24.01 -35.12 9.90
C PRO A 746 -25.30 -34.38 10.28
N ASP A 747 -26.11 -34.96 11.17
CA ASP A 747 -27.33 -34.33 11.71
C ASP A 747 -27.03 -33.27 12.79
N GLY A 748 -25.77 -33.14 13.20
CA GLY A 748 -25.31 -32.16 14.18
C GLY A 748 -24.96 -32.79 15.53
N ARG A 749 -23.96 -32.22 16.20
CA ARG A 749 -23.58 -32.53 17.59
C ARG A 749 -23.44 -31.25 18.40
N ASP A 750 -24.04 -31.25 19.59
CA ASP A 750 -24.00 -30.09 20.47
C ASP A 750 -22.77 -30.07 21.39
N ILE A 751 -22.21 -28.89 21.61
CA ILE A 751 -21.16 -28.61 22.59
C ILE A 751 -21.44 -27.28 23.30
N ILE A 752 -20.91 -27.13 24.52
CA ILE A 752 -20.84 -25.84 25.21
C ILE A 752 -19.42 -25.30 25.13
N VAL A 753 -19.24 -24.09 24.62
CA VAL A 753 -17.97 -23.37 24.61
C VAL A 753 -18.07 -22.21 25.58
N ILE A 754 -17.08 -22.07 26.46
CA ILE A 754 -16.95 -20.98 27.41
C ILE A 754 -15.61 -20.28 27.15
N ALA A 755 -15.58 -18.95 27.14
CA ALA A 755 -14.36 -18.20 26.87
C ALA A 755 -14.29 -16.88 27.66
N ASN A 756 -13.08 -16.52 28.09
CA ASN A 756 -12.83 -15.20 28.67
C ASN A 756 -12.77 -14.12 27.59
N ASP A 757 -13.31 -12.95 27.88
CA ASP A 757 -13.01 -11.74 27.11
C ASP A 757 -11.83 -10.99 27.74
N ILE A 758 -10.63 -11.18 27.19
CA ILE A 758 -9.42 -10.49 27.66
C ILE A 758 -9.53 -8.96 27.57
N THR A 759 -10.40 -8.44 26.69
CA THR A 759 -10.59 -7.01 26.48
C THR A 759 -11.50 -6.38 27.54
N TYR A 760 -12.11 -7.21 28.39
CA TYR A 760 -12.96 -6.80 29.49
C TYR A 760 -12.22 -7.03 30.81
N LEU A 761 -11.77 -5.94 31.45
CA LEU A 761 -11.02 -5.99 32.72
C LEU A 761 -9.93 -7.07 32.72
N ILE A 762 -9.09 -7.08 31.66
CA ILE A 762 -7.98 -8.04 31.45
C ILE A 762 -8.38 -9.53 31.58
N GLY A 763 -9.64 -9.85 31.28
CA GLY A 763 -10.20 -11.21 31.40
C GLY A 763 -10.22 -11.74 32.83
N SER A 764 -10.25 -10.87 33.84
CA SER A 764 -10.27 -11.27 35.26
C SER A 764 -11.61 -11.90 35.67
N PHE A 765 -11.54 -12.87 36.57
CA PHE A 765 -12.71 -13.57 37.13
C PHE A 765 -13.31 -12.79 38.29
N GLY A 766 -14.44 -12.14 38.06
CA GLY A 766 -15.31 -11.62 39.12
C GLY A 766 -16.53 -12.51 39.35
N PRO A 767 -17.39 -12.16 40.34
CA PRO A 767 -18.54 -13.00 40.71
C PRO A 767 -19.51 -13.27 39.56
N ARG A 768 -19.70 -12.30 38.66
CA ARG A 768 -20.59 -12.44 37.49
C ARG A 768 -19.98 -13.38 36.45
N GLU A 769 -18.67 -13.27 36.20
CA GLU A 769 -17.93 -14.19 35.33
C GLU A 769 -17.97 -15.62 35.86
N ASP A 770 -17.81 -15.81 37.17
CA ASP A 770 -17.90 -17.11 37.85
C ASP A 770 -19.29 -17.73 37.72
N LYS A 771 -20.36 -16.93 37.88
CA LYS A 771 -21.75 -17.38 37.68
C LYS A 771 -21.94 -17.92 36.26
N VAL A 772 -21.51 -17.17 35.24
CA VAL A 772 -21.62 -17.59 33.83
C VAL A 772 -20.88 -18.90 33.60
N PHE A 773 -19.63 -19.00 34.08
CA PHE A 773 -18.81 -20.20 33.94
C PHE A 773 -19.43 -21.42 34.62
N SER A 774 -19.96 -21.25 35.84
CA SER A 774 -20.60 -22.30 36.62
C SER A 774 -21.89 -22.79 35.96
N MET A 775 -22.80 -21.88 35.62
CA MET A 775 -24.10 -22.20 35.02
C MET A 775 -23.93 -22.84 33.63
N ALA A 776 -23.01 -22.35 32.80
CA ALA A 776 -22.73 -22.96 31.50
C ALA A 776 -22.15 -24.38 31.66
N SER A 777 -21.28 -24.59 32.66
CA SER A 777 -20.77 -25.91 33.01
C SER A 777 -21.85 -26.85 33.54
N GLU A 778 -22.83 -26.35 34.30
CA GLU A 778 -24.01 -27.09 34.73
C GLU A 778 -24.89 -27.52 33.56
N ILE A 779 -25.15 -26.63 32.61
CA ILE A 779 -25.91 -26.93 31.38
C ILE A 779 -25.22 -28.06 30.61
N ALA A 780 -23.91 -27.96 30.39
CA ALA A 780 -23.15 -29.00 29.69
C ALA A 780 -23.26 -30.38 30.38
N ARG A 781 -23.13 -30.43 31.72
CA ARG A 781 -23.30 -31.66 32.51
C ARG A 781 -24.71 -32.21 32.44
N LYS A 782 -25.74 -31.34 32.52
CA LYS A 782 -27.15 -31.72 32.46
C LYS A 782 -27.50 -32.33 31.10
N LEU A 783 -27.00 -31.75 30.01
CA LEU A 783 -27.19 -32.22 28.64
C LEU A 783 -26.25 -33.38 28.27
N ARG A 784 -25.24 -33.67 29.10
CA ARG A 784 -24.19 -34.68 28.86
C ARG A 784 -23.42 -34.43 27.55
N ILE A 785 -23.22 -33.16 27.21
CA ILE A 785 -22.47 -32.74 26.04
C ILE A 785 -21.08 -32.23 26.43
N PRO A 786 -20.07 -32.28 25.52
CA PRO A 786 -18.74 -31.76 25.79
C PRO A 786 -18.76 -30.27 26.17
N ARG A 787 -17.89 -29.92 27.13
CA ARG A 787 -17.63 -28.54 27.53
C ARG A 787 -16.19 -28.16 27.17
N ILE A 788 -16.03 -27.19 26.29
CA ILE A 788 -14.74 -26.62 25.89
C ILE A 788 -14.56 -25.27 26.59
N TYR A 789 -13.38 -25.03 27.14
CA TYR A 789 -13.03 -23.76 27.77
C TYR A 789 -11.79 -23.15 27.09
N LEU A 790 -11.92 -21.92 26.61
CA LEU A 790 -10.86 -21.14 25.98
C LEU A 790 -10.31 -20.14 27.00
N ALA A 791 -9.11 -20.43 27.52
CA ALA A 791 -8.53 -19.71 28.64
C ALA A 791 -7.60 -18.58 28.17
N ALA A 792 -8.03 -17.33 28.37
CA ALA A 792 -7.22 -16.12 28.18
C ALA A 792 -7.58 -15.12 29.30
N ASN A 793 -6.94 -15.25 30.46
CA ASN A 793 -7.30 -14.52 31.68
C ASN A 793 -6.07 -14.14 32.51
N SER A 794 -6.34 -13.36 33.56
CA SER A 794 -5.36 -12.89 34.55
C SER A 794 -5.63 -13.44 35.96
N GLY A 795 -6.46 -14.47 36.09
CA GLY A 795 -6.90 -15.02 37.38
C GLY A 795 -8.07 -14.26 38.00
N ALA A 796 -8.18 -14.30 39.33
CA ALA A 796 -9.23 -13.63 40.09
C ALA A 796 -9.15 -12.11 39.92
N ARG A 797 -10.31 -11.44 39.93
CA ARG A 797 -10.38 -9.97 39.94
C ARG A 797 -9.81 -9.48 41.27
N ILE A 798 -8.91 -8.50 41.16
CA ILE A 798 -8.30 -7.83 42.30
C ILE A 798 -8.63 -6.35 42.16
N GLY A 799 -9.05 -5.73 43.25
CA GLY A 799 -9.25 -4.29 43.31
C GLY A 799 -9.17 -3.80 44.74
N LEU A 800 -9.11 -2.48 44.89
CA LEU A 800 -9.19 -1.79 46.17
C LEU A 800 -10.31 -0.76 46.08
N ALA A 801 -10.90 -0.40 47.22
CA ALA A 801 -11.95 0.62 47.29
C ALA A 801 -11.37 2.02 46.98
N GLU A 802 -11.45 2.46 45.72
CA GLU A 802 -10.87 3.73 45.27
C GLU A 802 -11.51 4.94 45.95
N GLU A 803 -12.79 4.86 46.31
CA GLU A 803 -13.48 5.91 47.09
C GLU A 803 -12.91 6.08 48.50
N VAL A 804 -12.44 4.99 49.11
CA VAL A 804 -11.80 5.04 50.44
C VAL A 804 -10.36 5.50 50.30
N LYS A 805 -9.66 5.01 49.27
CA LYS A 805 -8.28 5.38 48.94
C LYS A 805 -8.10 6.88 48.72
N ALA A 806 -9.09 7.55 48.13
CA ALA A 806 -9.07 8.99 47.92
C ALA A 806 -9.28 9.83 49.19
N LEU A 807 -9.78 9.22 50.28
CA LEU A 807 -10.26 9.94 51.47
C LEU A 807 -9.55 9.57 52.77
N PHE A 808 -8.94 8.38 52.87
CA PHE A 808 -8.31 7.95 54.11
C PHE A 808 -7.13 8.85 54.50
N ARG A 809 -6.95 9.02 55.80
CA ARG A 809 -5.86 9.73 56.43
C ARG A 809 -5.04 8.78 57.28
N ILE A 810 -3.79 9.15 57.52
CA ILE A 810 -2.83 8.36 58.29
C ILE A 810 -2.60 9.07 59.60
N ALA A 811 -2.79 8.36 60.72
CA ALA A 811 -2.39 8.84 62.04
C ALA A 811 -0.94 8.41 62.26
N TRP A 812 0.02 9.31 62.06
CA TRP A 812 1.44 9.04 62.25
C TRP A 812 1.80 8.90 63.73
N GLU A 813 2.93 8.26 64.03
CA GLU A 813 3.54 8.33 65.37
C GLU A 813 4.10 9.74 65.63
N ASP A 814 4.70 10.36 64.62
CA ASP A 814 5.11 11.76 64.60
C ASP A 814 4.77 12.39 63.25
N ASN A 815 3.92 13.42 63.24
CA ASN A 815 3.51 14.13 62.02
C ASN A 815 4.68 14.83 61.31
N LYS A 816 5.80 15.09 61.99
CA LYS A 816 7.00 15.71 61.41
C LYS A 816 8.00 14.68 60.86
N GLU A 817 7.90 13.42 61.30
CA GLU A 817 8.81 12.34 60.90
C GLU A 817 8.02 11.06 60.52
N PRO A 818 7.40 11.01 59.31
CA PRO A 818 6.59 9.88 58.86
C PRO A 818 7.33 8.53 58.82
N ASP A 819 8.67 8.56 58.68
CA ASP A 819 9.52 7.35 58.63
C ASP A 819 9.53 6.56 59.94
N ARG A 820 9.08 7.16 61.05
CA ARG A 820 8.94 6.49 62.35
C ARG A 820 7.76 5.53 62.41
N GLY A 821 6.90 5.52 61.38
CA GLY A 821 5.74 4.64 61.26
C GLY A 821 4.42 5.33 61.59
N PHE A 822 3.32 4.58 61.43
CA PHE A 822 1.96 5.06 61.66
C PHE A 822 1.22 4.17 62.66
N ARG A 823 0.27 4.78 63.40
CA ARG A 823 -0.57 4.12 64.39
C ARG A 823 -1.79 3.43 63.76
N TYR A 824 -2.51 4.12 62.87
CA TYR A 824 -3.71 3.59 62.20
C TYR A 824 -4.14 4.47 61.01
N LEU A 825 -5.11 3.97 60.23
CA LEU A 825 -5.80 4.72 59.18
C LEU A 825 -7.18 5.19 59.67
N TYR A 826 -7.59 6.39 59.30
CA TYR A 826 -8.86 6.96 59.73
C TYR A 826 -9.51 7.84 58.66
N LEU A 827 -10.79 8.15 58.86
CA LEU A 827 -11.53 9.17 58.14
C LEU A 827 -11.94 10.29 59.09
N THR A 828 -12.05 11.51 58.57
CA THR A 828 -12.68 12.61 59.29
C THR A 828 -14.20 12.36 59.39
N PRO A 829 -14.93 13.00 60.32
CA PRO A 829 -16.38 12.87 60.38
C PRO A 829 -17.08 13.26 59.07
N GLU A 830 -16.56 14.27 58.37
CA GLU A 830 -17.05 14.71 57.07
C GLU A 830 -16.80 13.67 55.97
N ASP A 831 -15.61 13.08 55.92
CA ASP A 831 -15.27 12.08 54.90
C ASP A 831 -15.95 10.73 55.18
N TYR A 832 -16.11 10.36 56.45
CA TYR A 832 -16.88 9.18 56.84
C TYR A 832 -18.35 9.30 56.42
N ALA A 833 -18.97 10.48 56.54
CA ALA A 833 -20.34 10.71 56.10
C ALA A 833 -20.54 10.51 54.59
N LYS A 834 -19.49 10.72 53.77
CA LYS A 834 -19.55 10.52 52.31
C LYS A 834 -19.59 9.04 51.91
N VAL A 835 -18.88 8.19 52.65
CA VAL A 835 -18.72 6.76 52.32
C VAL A 835 -19.62 5.83 53.14
N SER A 836 -20.13 6.30 54.29
CA SER A 836 -21.01 5.50 55.15
C SER A 836 -22.35 5.17 54.48
N ALA A 837 -22.89 6.07 53.65
CA ALA A 837 -24.11 5.85 52.90
C ALA A 837 -24.01 4.70 51.88
N GLN A 838 -22.79 4.36 51.45
CA GLN A 838 -22.51 3.29 50.48
C GLN A 838 -22.07 1.98 51.16
N ASN A 839 -22.05 1.93 52.51
CA ASN A 839 -21.51 0.82 53.28
C ASN A 839 -20.06 0.44 52.92
N SER A 840 -19.25 1.38 52.39
CA SER A 840 -17.89 1.09 51.92
C SER A 840 -16.90 0.77 53.05
N VAL A 841 -17.17 1.16 54.30
CA VAL A 841 -16.24 0.98 55.43
C VAL A 841 -16.96 0.67 56.74
N ARG A 842 -16.29 -0.06 57.63
CA ARG A 842 -16.60 -0.11 59.06
C ARG A 842 -15.52 0.64 59.81
N ALA A 843 -15.94 1.53 60.70
CA ALA A 843 -15.03 2.37 61.46
C ALA A 843 -15.56 2.59 62.89
N VAL A 844 -14.63 2.84 63.81
CA VAL A 844 -14.93 3.16 65.20
C VAL A 844 -14.56 4.62 65.45
N LEU A 845 -15.50 5.39 66.00
CA LEU A 845 -15.24 6.77 66.41
C LEU A 845 -14.34 6.79 67.64
N ILE A 846 -13.22 7.48 67.54
CA ILE A 846 -12.26 7.70 68.62
C ILE A 846 -11.92 9.18 68.71
N GLU A 847 -11.50 9.63 69.89
CA GLU A 847 -10.81 10.92 70.03
C GLU A 847 -9.30 10.66 70.14
N ASP A 848 -8.53 11.31 69.28
CA ASP A 848 -7.06 11.26 69.32
C ASP A 848 -6.51 12.62 68.89
N GLU A 849 -5.50 13.12 69.59
CA GLU A 849 -4.90 14.45 69.38
C GLU A 849 -5.89 15.64 69.39
N GLY A 850 -7.02 15.50 70.08
CA GLY A 850 -8.07 16.53 70.13
C GLY A 850 -8.98 16.58 68.89
N GLU A 851 -8.89 15.59 68.00
CA GLU A 851 -9.73 15.45 66.82
C GLU A 851 -10.60 14.19 66.94
N SER A 852 -11.88 14.30 66.56
CA SER A 852 -12.75 13.13 66.40
C SER A 852 -12.40 12.40 65.10
N ARG A 853 -11.94 11.15 65.19
CA ARG A 853 -11.47 10.36 64.06
C ARG A 853 -12.26 9.06 63.95
N TYR A 854 -12.69 8.70 62.74
CA TYR A 854 -13.27 7.39 62.46
C TYR A 854 -12.16 6.42 62.06
N LYS A 855 -11.62 5.68 63.04
CA LYS A 855 -10.58 4.67 62.81
C LYS A 855 -11.15 3.52 61.99
N LEU A 856 -10.55 3.26 60.83
CA LEU A 856 -10.98 2.18 59.93
C LEU A 856 -10.68 0.81 60.55
N THR A 857 -11.69 -0.05 60.67
CA THR A 857 -11.54 -1.45 61.10
C THR A 857 -11.61 -2.40 59.91
N ASP A 858 -12.57 -2.16 59.01
CA ASP A 858 -12.80 -3.00 57.83
C ASP A 858 -13.09 -2.10 56.62
N ILE A 859 -12.55 -2.48 55.46
CA ILE A 859 -12.85 -1.85 54.17
C ILE A 859 -13.65 -2.85 53.36
N ILE A 860 -14.89 -2.50 53.03
CA ILE A 860 -15.82 -3.34 52.27
C ILE A 860 -15.76 -2.92 50.78
N GLY A 861 -15.74 -1.61 50.52
CA GLY A 861 -15.87 -1.04 49.18
C GLY A 861 -17.31 -1.05 48.67
N LYS A 862 -17.65 -0.10 47.81
CA LYS A 862 -18.96 -0.02 47.16
C LYS A 862 -19.10 -0.98 45.96
N ASP A 863 -17.98 -1.30 45.33
CA ASP A 863 -17.91 -2.08 44.09
C ASP A 863 -17.70 -3.57 44.42
N ASP A 864 -18.41 -4.45 43.71
CA ASP A 864 -18.31 -5.90 43.90
C ASP A 864 -17.11 -6.51 43.17
N GLY A 865 -16.56 -7.62 43.69
CA GLY A 865 -15.43 -8.35 43.11
C GLY A 865 -14.05 -7.73 43.35
N LEU A 866 -13.86 -7.09 44.52
CA LEU A 866 -12.55 -6.58 44.98
C LEU A 866 -11.77 -7.63 45.81
N GLY A 867 -12.46 -8.62 46.36
CA GLY A 867 -11.92 -9.62 47.28
C GLY A 867 -12.98 -10.68 47.67
N VAL A 868 -12.79 -11.32 48.83
CA VAL A 868 -13.70 -12.35 49.39
C VAL A 868 -14.98 -11.80 50.00
#